data_AF-T1G6J3-F1
#
_entry.id   AF-T1G6J3-F1
#
_cell.length_a   1.000
_cell.length_b   1.000
_cell.length_c   1.000
_cell.angle_alpha   90.00
_cell.angle_beta   90.00
_cell.angle_gamma   90.00
#
_symmetry.space_group_name_H-M   'P 1'
#
loop_
_entity.id
_entity.type
_entity.pdbx_description
1 polymer ?
#
loop_
_entity_poly.entity_id
_entity_poly.type
_entity_poly.pdbx_seq_one_letter_code
_entity_poly.pdbx_strand_id
1 'polypeptide(L)'
;KNHSHLFFDDHAWEMYMNSLKPLGLSILLNTCNLETIEQYTEFADHVSCMSHKHKEAIPVVNRRCFCELTRQIGFGQNAKEIFQTQNVYGIYQHVDSRCSSEDKSHTEKYKMPMPSMFCVAVKDLSTNTTQLFSQGMADILLNLCTDYWDGQNVQPLAEAERKKIADFYHRTSMTSYCTAFSYRPLEDVSLSIANDFYYEIPEAHFLSRNHDGLLLRPNYHEFSGPSYVDSDLKCYSKQPFKMLNNQIFIGMVTMQYQAKQEVVNLIENLESSCIRFVHFSKENELRSRVFSEKMGLEAGWNCHISLLTDSEEKQLNETSSTLEWQKRVTKPFNHSKSGSAPHINMYCSQYHADNLNDKLTDSPAAAEEYDATKSLQKNRSSAKLPKGIENIRPHINNIDNVPLQVSLFTDCSTSTTCEMLKILQEYGEVTCCLGSSLNIENFSIFLQADCSISIHPIYPYLCLQKNEKNNHLLNDFTSPFGLSSYMISLPCSLLFNNCSLSRMPKLIAEAQKHCQRVSSAAHLYLSLQMSLVLLQLMTTLFFLPPCLTAHQVTWLSLFVVPLISFSMMNNPSYSQIPNNLQGKNRKQLLNQTFFVGAFSFLVRFVPTIAVCLLCFALNLRSFCVNGAGNSTVVCHINFGCGHVEWMDDKTPALLPTFKIFLIYFSFEVVISYCNIHHLKYFWRIRPKENVLWCFICPVILVVQASWFTFLVVGSDYEERSSLSYVSALVWPVSLLWVIGIITIHELVKRKEMKIWIRHQKRAKLDFGTKLGMNSPF
;
A
#
# COMPACT_ATOMS: atom_id res chain seq x y z
N LYS A 1 -19.95 -18.46 10.27
CA LYS A 1 -19.75 -19.74 9.53
C LYS A 1 -18.30 -19.73 9.08
N ASN A 2 -17.46 -20.59 9.64
CA ASN A 2 -15.98 -20.51 9.52
C ASN A 2 -15.53 -20.94 8.12
N HIS A 3 -15.17 -19.96 7.29
CA HIS A 3 -14.69 -20.14 5.91
C HIS A 3 -13.18 -20.43 5.86
N SER A 4 -12.74 -21.64 6.21
CA SER A 4 -11.34 -22.01 5.95
C SER A 4 -11.13 -23.52 5.78
N HIS A 5 -12.02 -24.18 5.05
CA HIS A 5 -11.76 -25.53 4.56
C HIS A 5 -11.58 -25.48 3.05
N LEU A 6 -10.55 -26.17 2.56
CA LEU A 6 -10.33 -26.39 1.13
C LEU A 6 -11.42 -27.35 0.64
N PHE A 7 -12.02 -27.09 -0.53
CA PHE A 7 -12.98 -27.98 -1.17
C PHE A 7 -12.60 -28.16 -2.63
N PHE A 8 -12.94 -29.32 -3.20
CA PHE A 8 -12.85 -29.53 -4.65
C PHE A 8 -14.01 -28.81 -5.33
N ASP A 9 -13.70 -28.11 -6.42
CA ASP A 9 -14.69 -27.37 -7.22
C ASP A 9 -15.40 -28.31 -8.23
N ASP A 10 -14.65 -29.24 -8.82
CA ASP A 10 -15.20 -30.26 -9.72
C ASP A 10 -15.98 -31.32 -8.93
N HIS A 11 -17.26 -31.52 -9.26
CA HIS A 11 -18.12 -32.52 -8.63
C HIS A 11 -17.71 -33.98 -8.95
N ALA A 12 -17.00 -34.24 -10.04
CA ALA A 12 -16.58 -35.58 -10.47
C ALA A 12 -15.20 -35.98 -9.92
N TRP A 13 -14.59 -35.17 -9.05
CA TRP A 13 -13.23 -35.41 -8.53
C TRP A 13 -13.06 -36.80 -7.88
N GLU A 14 -14.12 -37.34 -7.26
CA GLU A 14 -14.12 -38.67 -6.64
C GLU A 14 -13.83 -39.80 -7.64
N MET A 15 -14.13 -39.61 -8.93
CA MET A 15 -13.82 -40.60 -9.99
C MET A 15 -12.30 -40.74 -10.20
N TYR A 16 -11.52 -39.69 -9.88
CA TYR A 16 -10.07 -39.66 -10.04
C TYR A 16 -9.30 -40.03 -8.75
N MET A 17 -9.98 -40.66 -7.80
CA MET A 17 -9.41 -41.01 -6.48
C MET A 17 -8.14 -41.89 -6.60
N ASN A 18 -8.07 -42.77 -7.59
CA ASN A 18 -6.90 -43.63 -7.80
C ASN A 18 -5.65 -42.85 -8.25
N SER A 19 -5.83 -41.72 -8.94
CA SER A 19 -4.72 -40.82 -9.30
C SER A 19 -4.37 -39.87 -8.16
N LEU A 20 -5.35 -39.46 -7.36
CA LEU A 20 -5.16 -38.53 -6.24
C LEU A 20 -4.54 -39.16 -4.99
N LYS A 21 -4.79 -40.45 -4.72
CA LYS A 21 -4.26 -41.13 -3.53
C LYS A 21 -2.73 -41.16 -3.46
N PRO A 22 -1.98 -41.59 -4.51
CA PRO A 22 -0.52 -41.56 -4.49
C PRO A 22 0.03 -40.15 -4.27
N LEU A 23 -0.61 -39.14 -4.88
CA LEU A 23 -0.26 -37.74 -4.70
C LEU A 23 -0.48 -37.29 -3.25
N GLY A 24 -1.65 -37.58 -2.68
CA GLY A 24 -2.00 -37.27 -1.29
C GLY A 24 -1.03 -37.91 -0.29
N LEU A 25 -0.61 -39.15 -0.53
CA LEU A 25 0.40 -39.85 0.27
C LEU A 25 1.78 -39.20 0.16
N SER A 26 2.24 -38.87 -1.06
CA SER A 26 3.53 -38.18 -1.25
C SER A 26 3.57 -36.84 -0.52
N ILE A 27 2.46 -36.11 -0.52
CA ILE A 27 2.31 -34.83 0.18
C ILE A 27 2.34 -35.05 1.70
N LEU A 28 1.65 -36.09 2.19
CA LEU A 28 1.55 -36.42 3.61
C LEU A 28 2.94 -36.65 4.21
N LEU A 29 3.76 -37.42 3.50
CA LEU A 29 5.08 -37.86 3.96
C LEU A 29 6.15 -36.79 3.76
N ASN A 30 6.09 -36.02 2.67
CA ASN A 30 7.06 -34.95 2.41
C ASN A 30 6.77 -33.68 3.22
N THR A 31 5.56 -33.11 3.09
CA THR A 31 5.26 -31.75 3.61
C THR A 31 4.53 -31.72 4.95
N CYS A 32 3.81 -32.78 5.30
CA CYS A 32 2.93 -32.79 6.47
C CYS A 32 3.53 -33.50 7.68
N ASN A 33 4.73 -34.08 7.57
CA ASN A 33 5.40 -34.71 8.70
C ASN A 33 6.26 -33.68 9.47
N LEU A 34 6.15 -33.67 10.79
CA LEU A 34 6.94 -32.75 11.64
C LEU A 34 8.44 -33.03 11.52
N GLU A 35 8.83 -34.29 11.38
CA GLU A 35 10.23 -34.72 11.24
C GLU A 35 10.89 -34.18 9.96
N THR A 36 10.12 -34.01 8.89
CA THR A 36 10.62 -33.54 7.59
C THR A 36 10.52 -32.03 7.42
N ILE A 37 9.63 -31.36 8.17
CA ILE A 37 9.40 -29.90 8.04
C ILE A 37 10.63 -29.08 8.40
N GLU A 38 11.32 -29.42 9.49
CA GLU A 38 12.54 -28.69 9.90
C GLU A 38 13.63 -28.82 8.82
N GLN A 39 13.89 -30.04 8.40
CA GLN A 39 14.81 -30.40 7.33
C GLN A 39 14.47 -29.74 5.99
N TYR A 40 13.19 -29.71 5.60
CA TYR A 40 12.74 -29.01 4.39
C TYR A 40 12.98 -27.50 4.51
N THR A 41 12.79 -26.92 5.70
CA THR A 41 13.01 -25.49 5.94
C THR A 41 14.49 -25.13 5.83
N GLU A 42 15.38 -25.96 6.39
CA GLU A 42 16.82 -25.78 6.23
C GLU A 42 17.27 -25.88 4.76
N PHE A 43 16.72 -26.84 4.01
CA PHE A 43 16.99 -26.96 2.57
C PHE A 43 16.48 -25.75 1.78
N ALA A 44 15.28 -25.30 2.07
CA ALA A 44 14.70 -24.09 1.52
C ALA A 44 15.58 -22.85 1.78
N ASP A 45 16.10 -22.69 3.01
CA ASP A 45 17.02 -21.61 3.37
C ASP A 45 18.36 -21.74 2.64
N HIS A 46 18.89 -22.95 2.50
CA HIS A 46 20.11 -23.24 1.75
C HIS A 46 19.96 -22.86 0.27
N VAL A 47 18.89 -23.32 -0.40
CA VAL A 47 18.57 -22.99 -1.79
C VAL A 47 18.41 -21.48 -1.97
N SER A 48 17.76 -20.80 -1.01
CA SER A 48 17.63 -19.35 -0.99
C SER A 48 18.98 -18.64 -0.89
N CYS A 49 19.88 -19.12 -0.05
CA CYS A 49 21.23 -18.57 0.09
C CYS A 49 22.05 -18.79 -1.20
N MET A 50 21.97 -19.99 -1.78
CA MET A 50 22.68 -20.34 -3.01
C MET A 50 22.18 -19.55 -4.23
N SER A 51 20.88 -19.33 -4.34
CA SER A 51 20.33 -18.48 -5.41
C SER A 51 20.79 -17.02 -5.28
N HIS A 52 21.00 -16.50 -4.06
CA HIS A 52 21.51 -15.13 -3.89
C HIS A 52 22.96 -14.99 -4.39
N LYS A 53 23.74 -16.08 -4.43
CA LYS A 53 25.09 -16.09 -5.03
C LYS A 53 25.04 -16.07 -6.56
N HIS A 54 23.98 -16.58 -7.17
CA HIS A 54 23.82 -16.66 -8.63
C HIS A 54 22.71 -15.73 -9.14
N LYS A 55 23.10 -14.62 -9.75
CA LYS A 55 22.21 -13.52 -10.14
C LYS A 55 21.06 -13.90 -11.11
N GLU A 56 21.19 -15.02 -11.82
CA GLU A 56 20.23 -15.51 -12.82
C GLU A 56 19.10 -16.38 -12.23
N ALA A 57 19.25 -16.85 -10.99
CA ALA A 57 18.32 -17.81 -10.38
C ALA A 57 17.48 -17.16 -9.26
N ILE A 58 16.15 -17.35 -9.30
CA ILE A 58 15.25 -17.00 -8.19
C ILE A 58 15.03 -18.24 -7.32
N PRO A 59 15.15 -18.14 -5.98
CA PRO A 59 14.74 -19.22 -5.12
C PRO A 59 13.21 -19.26 -5.07
N VAL A 60 12.62 -20.26 -5.71
CA VAL A 60 11.18 -20.53 -5.55
C VAL A 60 11.03 -21.46 -4.35
N VAL A 61 11.12 -20.87 -3.16
CA VAL A 61 10.98 -21.59 -1.90
C VAL A 61 9.50 -21.61 -1.51
N ASN A 62 8.82 -22.71 -1.80
CA ASN A 62 7.42 -22.88 -1.45
C ASN A 62 7.28 -23.43 -0.02
N ARG A 63 7.20 -22.56 1.00
CA ARG A 63 6.99 -22.96 2.41
C ARG A 63 5.53 -23.27 2.78
N ARG A 64 4.63 -23.47 1.80
CA ARG A 64 3.19 -23.62 2.08
C ARG A 64 2.82 -25.09 2.11
N CYS A 65 2.03 -25.51 3.10
CA CYS A 65 1.66 -26.92 3.20
C CYS A 65 0.40 -27.26 2.41
N PHE A 66 0.36 -28.52 1.99
CA PHE A 66 -0.72 -29.13 1.24
C PHE A 66 -1.55 -30.09 2.11
N CYS A 67 -1.45 -30.02 3.44
CA CYS A 67 -2.04 -31.01 4.34
C CYS A 67 -3.57 -31.06 4.29
N GLU A 68 -4.22 -29.93 4.00
CA GLU A 68 -5.66 -29.87 3.77
C GLU A 68 -6.09 -30.59 2.50
N LEU A 69 -5.28 -30.51 1.44
CA LEU A 69 -5.54 -31.26 0.20
C LEU A 69 -5.51 -32.76 0.49
N THR A 70 -4.48 -33.23 1.19
CA THR A 70 -4.36 -34.63 1.62
C THR A 70 -5.53 -35.08 2.50
N ARG A 71 -6.02 -34.21 3.39
CA ARG A 71 -7.19 -34.49 4.22
C ARG A 71 -8.47 -34.64 3.38
N GLN A 72 -8.69 -33.76 2.41
CA GLN A 72 -9.85 -33.84 1.51
C GLN A 72 -9.80 -35.08 0.60
N ILE A 73 -8.60 -35.54 0.23
CA ILE A 73 -8.41 -36.81 -0.50
C ILE A 73 -8.77 -38.04 0.36
N GLY A 74 -8.87 -37.89 1.70
CA GLY A 74 -9.35 -38.94 2.61
C GLY A 74 -8.29 -39.52 3.53
N PHE A 75 -7.08 -38.95 3.60
CA PHE A 75 -6.06 -39.38 4.55
C PHE A 75 -6.34 -38.83 5.96
N GLY A 76 -6.55 -39.74 6.91
CA GLY A 76 -6.71 -39.41 8.34
C GLY A 76 -5.39 -39.07 9.03
N GLN A 77 -5.47 -38.59 10.27
CA GLN A 77 -4.28 -38.19 11.06
C GLN A 77 -3.33 -39.36 11.35
N ASN A 78 -3.89 -40.55 11.58
CA ASN A 78 -3.13 -41.76 11.93
C ASN A 78 -2.47 -42.42 10.71
N ALA A 79 -2.73 -41.94 9.49
CA ALA A 79 -2.16 -42.53 8.28
C ALA A 79 -0.62 -42.42 8.22
N LYS A 80 -0.03 -41.50 9.01
CA LYS A 80 1.42 -41.34 9.13
C LYS A 80 2.09 -42.42 9.98
N GLU A 81 1.38 -42.99 10.96
CA GLU A 81 1.96 -43.89 11.96
C GLU A 81 2.45 -45.23 11.36
N ILE A 82 1.97 -45.57 10.17
CA ILE A 82 2.36 -46.77 9.42
C ILE A 82 3.74 -46.60 8.77
N PHE A 83 4.22 -45.36 8.67
CA PHE A 83 5.41 -44.99 7.93
C PHE A 83 6.48 -44.43 8.86
N GLN A 84 7.69 -44.98 8.76
CA GLN A 84 8.85 -44.49 9.50
C GLN A 84 9.81 -43.77 8.54
N THR A 85 10.12 -42.51 8.82
CA THR A 85 11.14 -41.78 8.07
C THR A 85 12.53 -42.36 8.34
N GLN A 86 13.32 -42.57 7.28
CA GLN A 86 14.70 -43.06 7.41
C GLN A 86 15.68 -41.95 7.12
N ASN A 87 15.71 -41.47 5.87
CA ASN A 87 16.66 -40.48 5.38
C ASN A 87 15.94 -39.40 4.57
N VAL A 88 16.55 -38.23 4.51
CA VAL A 88 16.07 -37.08 3.74
C VAL A 88 17.21 -36.49 2.94
N TYR A 89 16.93 -36.09 1.71
CA TYR A 89 17.92 -35.60 0.77
C TYR A 89 17.43 -34.31 0.11
N GLY A 90 18.21 -33.23 0.22
CA GLY A 90 18.00 -31.99 -0.53
C GLY A 90 18.91 -31.94 -1.74
N ILE A 91 18.35 -31.66 -2.92
CA ILE A 91 19.10 -31.68 -4.18
C ILE A 91 18.83 -30.39 -4.94
N TYR A 92 19.89 -29.74 -5.40
CA TYR A 92 19.77 -28.56 -6.25
C TYR A 92 20.75 -28.64 -7.42
N GLN A 93 20.45 -27.89 -8.47
CA GLN A 93 21.29 -27.79 -9.65
C GLN A 93 21.65 -26.34 -9.90
N HIS A 94 22.92 -26.08 -10.23
CA HIS A 94 23.33 -24.79 -10.73
C HIS A 94 22.84 -24.61 -12.16
N VAL A 95 22.26 -23.45 -12.43
CA VAL A 95 21.98 -23.01 -13.79
C VAL A 95 23.30 -22.50 -14.37
N ASP A 96 23.89 -23.27 -15.29
CA ASP A 96 25.13 -22.88 -15.97
C ASP A 96 24.78 -21.90 -17.10
N SER A 97 25.39 -20.72 -17.12
CA SER A 97 25.09 -19.62 -18.07
C SER A 97 25.42 -19.95 -19.55
N ARG A 98 25.78 -21.20 -19.86
CA ARG A 98 26.26 -21.68 -21.17
C ARG A 98 25.18 -22.35 -22.01
N CYS A 99 24.12 -22.90 -21.41
CA CYS A 99 23.06 -23.64 -22.11
C CYS A 99 21.91 -22.78 -22.67
N SER A 100 21.88 -21.48 -22.38
CA SER A 100 20.98 -20.48 -22.98
C SER A 100 21.49 -19.93 -24.33
N SER A 101 22.28 -20.71 -25.08
CA SER A 101 23.05 -20.21 -26.23
C SER A 101 22.51 -20.55 -27.62
N GLU A 102 21.49 -21.40 -27.78
CA GLU A 102 21.05 -21.82 -29.14
C GLU A 102 19.62 -21.43 -29.58
N ASP A 103 18.73 -20.97 -28.71
CA ASP A 103 17.38 -20.50 -29.10
C ASP A 103 17.09 -19.06 -28.66
N LYS A 104 17.88 -18.10 -29.15
CA LYS A 104 17.65 -16.66 -28.92
C LYS A 104 16.60 -16.07 -29.86
N SER A 105 15.36 -16.56 -29.80
CA SER A 105 14.22 -15.83 -30.34
C SER A 105 13.17 -15.55 -29.25
N HIS A 106 13.26 -14.35 -28.68
CA HIS A 106 12.20 -13.61 -27.97
C HIS A 106 11.77 -14.00 -26.53
N THR A 107 12.40 -14.96 -25.84
CA THR A 107 12.05 -15.34 -24.45
C THR A 107 13.03 -14.88 -23.35
N GLU A 108 14.09 -14.14 -23.68
CA GLU A 108 15.08 -13.65 -22.71
C GLU A 108 14.61 -12.38 -21.98
N LYS A 109 13.72 -12.52 -20.97
CA LYS A 109 13.41 -11.43 -20.00
C LYS A 109 13.12 -11.87 -18.57
N TYR A 110 13.13 -13.17 -18.26
CA TYR A 110 12.66 -13.67 -16.96
C TYR A 110 13.73 -14.49 -16.26
N LYS A 111 14.01 -14.16 -14.99
CA LYS A 111 14.86 -14.98 -14.12
C LYS A 111 14.21 -16.35 -13.92
N MET A 112 14.97 -17.43 -14.12
CA MET A 112 14.45 -18.80 -13.97
C MET A 112 14.49 -19.23 -12.49
N PRO A 113 13.53 -20.05 -12.04
CA PRO A 113 13.61 -20.70 -10.74
C PRO A 113 14.89 -21.54 -10.62
N MET A 114 15.58 -21.51 -9.48
CA MET A 114 16.71 -22.40 -9.26
C MET A 114 16.23 -23.86 -9.17
N PRO A 115 16.61 -24.75 -10.10
CA PRO A 115 16.10 -26.11 -10.11
C PRO A 115 16.46 -26.82 -8.81
N SER A 116 15.44 -27.30 -8.10
CA SER A 116 15.59 -27.95 -6.78
C SER A 116 14.55 -29.04 -6.56
N MET A 117 14.93 -30.06 -5.79
CA MET A 117 14.07 -31.16 -5.37
C MET A 117 14.44 -31.62 -3.96
N PHE A 118 13.45 -32.16 -3.25
CA PHE A 118 13.55 -32.68 -1.90
C PHE A 118 12.97 -34.09 -1.88
N CYS A 119 13.72 -35.03 -1.30
CA CYS A 119 13.36 -36.44 -1.27
C CYS A 119 13.33 -36.97 0.14
N VAL A 120 12.31 -37.77 0.46
CA VAL A 120 12.18 -38.46 1.75
C VAL A 120 12.11 -39.96 1.49
N ALA A 121 13.05 -40.70 2.07
CA ALA A 121 13.04 -42.14 2.10
C ALA A 121 12.27 -42.62 3.33
N VAL A 122 11.23 -43.39 3.09
CA VAL A 122 10.27 -43.84 4.10
C VAL A 122 10.20 -45.35 4.08
N LYS A 123 10.20 -45.97 5.26
CA LYS A 123 9.96 -47.40 5.42
C LYS A 123 8.51 -47.63 5.81
N ASP A 124 7.81 -48.43 5.01
CA ASP A 124 6.48 -48.91 5.34
C ASP A 124 6.60 -50.06 6.35
N LEU A 125 6.02 -49.89 7.54
CA LEU A 125 6.08 -50.88 8.61
C LEU A 125 5.22 -52.11 8.32
N SER A 126 4.21 -51.99 7.45
CA SER A 126 3.30 -53.09 7.11
C SER A 126 3.89 -54.06 6.09
N THR A 127 4.58 -53.52 5.07
CA THR A 127 5.19 -54.32 4.00
C THR A 127 6.70 -54.51 4.18
N ASN A 128 7.31 -53.80 5.14
CA ASN A 128 8.76 -53.73 5.36
C ASN A 128 9.54 -53.23 4.12
N THR A 129 8.85 -52.61 3.16
CA THR A 129 9.45 -52.04 1.95
C THR A 129 9.84 -50.58 2.17
N THR A 130 10.88 -50.15 1.48
CA THR A 130 11.35 -48.77 1.52
C THR A 130 10.95 -48.05 0.24
N GLN A 131 10.46 -46.83 0.39
CA GLN A 131 9.92 -46.03 -0.71
C GLN A 131 10.51 -44.63 -0.63
N LEU A 132 10.91 -44.11 -1.78
CA LEU A 132 11.42 -42.75 -1.95
C LEU A 132 10.30 -41.88 -2.51
N PHE A 133 9.95 -40.82 -1.81
CA PHE A 133 9.02 -39.79 -2.28
C PHE A 133 9.80 -38.51 -2.59
N SER A 134 9.66 -38.01 -3.81
CA SER A 134 10.35 -36.80 -4.27
C SER A 134 9.35 -35.70 -4.58
N GLN A 135 9.70 -34.48 -4.18
CA GLN A 135 8.95 -33.26 -4.44
C GLN A 135 9.91 -32.20 -4.97
N GLY A 136 9.55 -31.48 -6.04
CA GLY A 136 10.43 -30.43 -6.54
C GLY A 136 9.93 -29.72 -7.78
N MET A 137 10.87 -29.07 -8.47
CA MET A 137 10.65 -28.49 -9.79
C MET A 137 10.57 -29.59 -10.85
N ALA A 138 9.68 -29.42 -11.83
CA ALA A 138 9.51 -30.42 -12.88
C ALA A 138 10.77 -30.60 -13.72
N ASP A 139 11.60 -29.56 -13.88
CA ASP A 139 12.80 -29.59 -14.72
C ASP A 139 13.80 -30.67 -14.28
N ILE A 140 14.13 -30.76 -12.99
CA ILE A 140 14.98 -31.83 -12.46
C ILE A 140 14.19 -33.14 -12.36
N LEU A 141 12.97 -33.07 -11.82
CA LEU A 141 12.22 -34.26 -11.43
C LEU A 141 11.83 -35.10 -12.64
N LEU A 142 11.44 -34.47 -13.77
CA LEU A 142 11.17 -35.17 -15.01
C LEU A 142 12.41 -35.90 -15.52
N ASN A 143 13.60 -35.28 -15.46
CA ASN A 143 14.83 -35.92 -15.94
C ASN A 143 15.12 -37.25 -15.24
N LEU A 144 14.76 -37.36 -13.95
CA LEU A 144 14.88 -38.56 -13.13
C LEU A 144 13.75 -39.59 -13.34
N CYS A 145 12.63 -39.18 -13.92
CA CYS A 145 11.49 -40.06 -14.17
C CYS A 145 11.67 -40.88 -15.45
N THR A 146 11.42 -42.19 -15.35
CA THR A 146 11.33 -43.13 -16.48
C THR A 146 9.89 -43.43 -16.85
N ASP A 147 9.02 -43.48 -15.85
CA ASP A 147 7.65 -43.93 -15.98
C ASP A 147 6.71 -42.90 -15.34
N TYR A 148 5.41 -43.03 -15.60
CA TYR A 148 4.36 -42.22 -14.98
C TYR A 148 3.17 -43.07 -14.54
N TRP A 149 2.40 -42.55 -13.59
CA TRP A 149 1.17 -43.16 -13.10
C TRP A 149 -0.05 -42.58 -13.83
N ASP A 150 -0.79 -43.41 -14.56
CA ASP A 150 -1.99 -42.98 -15.30
C ASP A 150 -3.28 -43.01 -14.46
N GLY A 151 -3.23 -43.54 -13.22
CA GLY A 151 -4.38 -43.78 -12.35
C GLY A 151 -4.78 -45.25 -12.21
N GLN A 152 -4.28 -46.13 -13.08
CA GLN A 152 -4.53 -47.57 -13.05
C GLN A 152 -3.22 -48.38 -13.06
N ASN A 153 -2.28 -48.00 -13.93
CA ASN A 153 -1.02 -48.71 -14.16
C ASN A 153 0.15 -47.72 -14.30
N VAL A 154 1.37 -48.27 -14.15
CA VAL A 154 2.61 -47.55 -14.42
C VAL A 154 2.94 -47.72 -15.92
N GLN A 155 3.10 -46.61 -16.63
CA GLN A 155 3.39 -46.56 -18.06
C GLN A 155 4.74 -45.87 -18.32
N PRO A 156 5.48 -46.24 -19.38
CA PRO A 156 6.73 -45.58 -19.73
C PRO A 156 6.47 -44.14 -20.19
N LEU A 157 7.28 -43.19 -19.71
CA LEU A 157 7.13 -41.77 -20.03
C LEU A 157 7.76 -41.45 -21.39
N ALA A 158 6.93 -41.32 -22.43
CA ALA A 158 7.39 -40.99 -23.78
C ALA A 158 7.84 -39.53 -23.90
N GLU A 159 8.69 -39.21 -24.88
CA GLU A 159 9.19 -37.84 -25.10
C GLU A 159 8.06 -36.83 -25.37
N ALA A 160 7.00 -37.25 -26.06
CA ALA A 160 5.83 -36.40 -26.32
C ALA A 160 5.08 -36.02 -25.04
N GLU A 161 4.95 -36.95 -24.09
CA GLU A 161 4.30 -36.70 -22.79
C GLU A 161 5.19 -35.85 -21.89
N ARG A 162 6.48 -36.16 -21.85
CA ARG A 162 7.49 -35.35 -21.15
C ARG A 162 7.45 -33.89 -21.59
N LYS A 163 7.37 -33.64 -22.91
CA LYS A 163 7.25 -32.28 -23.45
C LYS A 163 5.96 -31.60 -23.01
N LYS A 164 4.81 -32.30 -23.02
CA LYS A 164 3.53 -31.74 -22.54
C LYS A 164 3.59 -31.35 -21.06
N ILE A 165 4.19 -32.20 -20.22
CA ILE A 165 4.32 -31.94 -18.78
C ILE A 165 5.26 -30.76 -18.52
N ALA A 166 6.40 -30.71 -19.22
CA ALA A 166 7.33 -29.59 -19.14
C ALA A 166 6.69 -28.28 -19.63
N ASP A 167 6.00 -28.30 -20.76
CA ASP A 167 5.27 -27.14 -21.29
C ASP A 167 4.22 -26.62 -20.32
N PHE A 168 3.49 -27.53 -19.64
CA PHE A 168 2.54 -27.15 -18.59
C PHE A 168 3.25 -26.51 -17.40
N TYR A 169 4.36 -27.10 -16.94
CA TYR A 169 5.15 -26.56 -15.82
C TYR A 169 5.70 -25.17 -16.12
N HIS A 170 6.31 -24.96 -17.29
CA HIS A 170 6.87 -23.65 -17.66
C HIS A 170 5.79 -22.57 -17.80
N ARG A 171 4.61 -22.89 -18.33
CA ARG A 171 3.49 -21.93 -18.40
C ARG A 171 2.94 -21.58 -17.01
N THR A 172 2.82 -22.57 -16.13
CA THR A 172 2.17 -22.39 -14.82
C THR A 172 3.10 -21.82 -13.76
N SER A 173 4.40 -22.14 -13.78
CA SER A 173 5.40 -21.63 -12.82
C SER A 173 5.60 -20.11 -12.88
N MET A 174 5.33 -19.50 -14.04
CA MET A 174 5.42 -18.04 -14.23
C MET A 174 4.27 -17.27 -13.58
N THR A 175 3.08 -17.88 -13.47
CA THR A 175 1.86 -17.23 -12.94
C THR A 175 1.46 -17.73 -11.55
N SER A 176 1.91 -18.93 -11.18
CA SER A 176 1.56 -19.65 -9.96
C SER A 176 2.77 -20.42 -9.41
N TYR A 177 2.65 -20.95 -8.20
CA TYR A 177 3.66 -21.84 -7.61
C TYR A 177 3.34 -23.28 -8.01
N CYS A 178 4.21 -23.93 -8.79
CA CYS A 178 4.01 -25.30 -9.26
C CYS A 178 5.03 -26.24 -8.62
N THR A 179 4.57 -27.36 -8.05
CA THR A 179 5.41 -28.40 -7.46
C THR A 179 5.05 -29.75 -8.07
N ALA A 180 6.06 -30.46 -8.57
CA ALA A 180 5.95 -31.81 -9.12
C ALA A 180 6.25 -32.88 -8.06
N PHE A 181 5.63 -34.04 -8.20
CA PHE A 181 5.77 -35.18 -7.29
C PHE A 181 6.08 -36.47 -8.07
N SER A 182 6.96 -37.28 -7.52
CA SER A 182 7.30 -38.62 -8.00
C SER A 182 7.56 -39.58 -6.85
N TYR A 183 7.48 -40.87 -7.14
CA TYR A 183 7.83 -41.92 -6.18
C TYR A 183 8.72 -43.00 -6.81
N ARG A 184 9.46 -43.72 -5.96
CA ARG A 184 10.22 -44.90 -6.36
C ARG A 184 10.27 -45.93 -5.24
N PRO A 185 9.91 -47.20 -5.46
CA PRO A 185 10.20 -48.26 -4.52
C PRO A 185 11.72 -48.57 -4.52
N LEU A 186 12.29 -48.78 -3.33
CA LEU A 186 13.70 -49.09 -3.11
C LEU A 186 13.82 -50.52 -2.55
N GLU A 187 14.65 -51.35 -3.19
CA GLU A 187 14.84 -52.77 -2.83
C GLU A 187 15.95 -53.00 -1.78
N ASP A 188 16.91 -52.09 -1.63
CA ASP A 188 17.97 -52.16 -0.59
C ASP A 188 18.40 -50.77 -0.11
N VAL A 189 18.35 -50.52 1.20
CA VAL A 189 18.78 -49.27 1.88
C VAL A 189 20.16 -49.40 2.53
N SER A 190 20.92 -50.45 2.22
CA SER A 190 22.32 -50.58 2.66
C SER A 190 23.28 -49.71 1.84
N LEU A 191 22.89 -48.47 1.57
CA LEU A 191 23.76 -47.43 1.07
C LEU A 191 23.81 -46.37 2.16
N SER A 192 24.77 -46.53 3.06
CA SER A 192 25.26 -45.45 3.93
C SER A 192 25.88 -44.40 3.04
N ILE A 193 25.03 -43.64 2.33
CA ILE A 193 25.46 -42.43 1.65
C ILE A 193 25.97 -41.52 2.78
N ALA A 194 27.16 -40.96 2.59
CA ALA A 194 27.75 -40.02 3.55
C ALA A 194 26.69 -39.01 4.00
N ASN A 195 26.69 -38.67 5.30
CA ASN A 195 25.71 -37.82 6.02
C ASN A 195 25.50 -36.40 5.46
N ASP A 196 25.91 -36.11 4.23
CA ASP A 196 25.66 -34.84 3.57
C ASP A 196 24.20 -34.76 3.15
N PHE A 197 23.49 -33.86 3.80
CA PHE A 197 22.06 -33.59 3.61
C PHE A 197 21.76 -32.87 2.27
N TYR A 198 22.78 -32.29 1.62
CA TYR A 198 22.67 -31.52 0.38
C TYR A 198 23.54 -32.11 -0.74
N TYR A 199 22.95 -32.31 -1.92
CA TYR A 199 23.66 -32.72 -3.14
C TYR A 199 23.48 -31.72 -4.27
N GLU A 200 24.60 -31.41 -4.92
CA GLU A 200 24.65 -30.61 -6.13
C GLU A 200 24.73 -31.54 -7.35
N ILE A 201 23.88 -31.33 -8.36
CA ILE A 201 23.90 -32.11 -9.62
C ILE A 201 24.40 -31.22 -10.77
N PRO A 202 25.48 -31.61 -11.47
CA PRO A 202 25.90 -31.00 -12.73
C PRO A 202 24.94 -31.31 -13.89
N GLU A 203 24.68 -30.32 -14.74
CA GLU A 203 23.83 -30.45 -15.94
C GLU A 203 24.37 -31.50 -16.95
N ALA A 204 25.69 -31.67 -17.02
CA ALA A 204 26.37 -32.57 -17.95
C ALA A 204 26.02 -34.06 -17.80
N HIS A 205 25.43 -34.49 -16.68
CA HIS A 205 25.06 -35.89 -16.47
C HIS A 205 23.75 -36.32 -17.15
N PHE A 206 22.91 -35.38 -17.59
CA PHE A 206 21.64 -35.69 -18.26
C PHE A 206 21.75 -35.77 -19.78
N LEU A 207 22.82 -35.22 -20.37
CA LEU A 207 23.07 -35.23 -21.82
C LEU A 207 23.49 -36.61 -22.37
N SER A 208 23.78 -37.58 -21.51
CA SER A 208 24.17 -38.95 -21.91
C SER A 208 22.98 -39.92 -22.02
N ARG A 209 21.80 -39.45 -22.45
CA ARG A 209 20.64 -40.34 -22.70
C ARG A 209 20.47 -40.75 -24.16
N ASN A 210 21.31 -40.24 -25.07
CA ASN A 210 21.24 -40.58 -26.49
C ASN A 210 22.41 -41.47 -26.93
N HIS A 211 22.01 -42.60 -27.53
CA HIS A 211 22.78 -43.61 -28.24
C HIS A 211 23.26 -44.83 -27.44
N ASP A 212 22.44 -45.87 -27.56
CA ASP A 212 22.73 -47.30 -27.56
C ASP A 212 23.17 -47.97 -26.25
N GLY A 213 22.54 -49.12 -25.98
CA GLY A 213 22.78 -50.01 -24.84
C GLY A 213 24.16 -50.69 -24.86
N LEU A 214 25.23 -49.91 -24.78
CA LEU A 214 26.59 -50.37 -24.57
C LEU A 214 27.18 -49.63 -23.37
N LEU A 215 27.54 -50.41 -22.36
CA LEU A 215 28.37 -50.01 -21.22
C LEU A 215 29.72 -49.45 -21.71
N LEU A 216 29.75 -48.16 -22.07
CA LEU A 216 31.00 -47.44 -22.29
C LEU A 216 31.59 -47.08 -20.93
N ARG A 217 32.50 -47.93 -20.45
CA ARG A 217 33.53 -47.54 -19.47
C ARG A 217 34.22 -46.27 -19.99
N PRO A 218 34.29 -45.17 -19.21
CA PRO A 218 35.20 -44.09 -19.55
C PRO A 218 36.63 -44.58 -19.29
N ASN A 219 37.42 -44.71 -20.36
CA ASN A 219 38.85 -44.99 -20.28
C ASN A 219 39.55 -43.79 -19.65
N TYR A 220 40.34 -44.06 -18.59
CA TYR A 220 41.30 -43.11 -18.04
C TYR A 220 42.44 -42.94 -19.03
N HIS A 221 42.60 -41.74 -19.59
CA HIS A 221 43.88 -41.29 -20.12
C HIS A 221 44.47 -40.30 -19.10
N GLU A 222 45.54 -40.74 -18.45
CA GLU A 222 46.44 -39.87 -17.68
C GLU A 222 47.00 -38.80 -18.62
N PHE A 223 46.69 -37.54 -18.34
CA PHE A 223 47.41 -36.40 -18.89
C PHE A 223 48.24 -35.76 -17.77
N SER A 224 49.55 -35.99 -17.86
CA SER A 224 50.59 -35.32 -17.09
C SER A 224 50.84 -33.91 -17.65
N GLY A 225 50.61 -32.88 -16.83
CA GLY A 225 50.97 -31.47 -17.12
C GLY A 225 50.36 -30.49 -16.09
N PRO A 226 51.03 -29.37 -15.75
CA PRO A 226 51.24 -28.99 -14.35
C PRO A 226 50.21 -28.00 -13.75
N SER A 227 49.79 -28.32 -12.53
CA SER A 227 49.52 -27.42 -11.38
C SER A 227 49.05 -25.99 -11.65
N TYR A 228 47.74 -25.78 -11.55
CA TYR A 228 47.14 -24.79 -10.65
C TYR A 228 46.04 -25.51 -9.86
N VAL A 229 46.31 -25.72 -8.58
CA VAL A 229 45.39 -26.37 -7.63
C VAL A 229 44.36 -25.33 -7.25
N ASP A 230 43.16 -25.43 -7.82
CA ASP A 230 41.96 -24.88 -7.19
C ASP A 230 41.30 -26.04 -6.43
N SER A 231 41.52 -26.00 -5.13
CA SER A 231 41.20 -27.04 -4.16
C SER A 231 39.72 -27.01 -3.76
N ASP A 232 38.81 -27.20 -4.71
CA ASP A 232 37.36 -27.29 -4.39
C ASP A 232 36.52 -28.26 -5.25
N LEU A 233 37.13 -29.06 -6.15
CA LEU A 233 36.41 -30.20 -6.75
C LEU A 233 36.35 -31.38 -5.78
N LYS A 234 35.44 -31.32 -4.80
CA LYS A 234 35.06 -32.49 -4.00
C LYS A 234 34.50 -33.58 -4.91
N CYS A 235 35.06 -34.77 -4.79
CA CYS A 235 34.68 -35.98 -5.52
C CYS A 235 33.17 -36.25 -5.46
N TYR A 236 32.51 -36.21 -6.62
CA TYR A 236 31.15 -36.71 -6.82
C TYR A 236 31.10 -38.22 -6.50
N SER A 237 30.44 -38.59 -5.41
CA SER A 237 30.10 -39.99 -5.18
C SER A 237 29.03 -40.40 -6.21
N LYS A 238 29.32 -41.40 -7.05
CA LYS A 238 28.36 -41.97 -8.03
C LYS A 238 27.17 -42.71 -7.37
N GLN A 239 27.14 -42.79 -6.05
CA GLN A 239 26.23 -43.62 -5.25
C GLN A 239 24.83 -43.01 -5.05
N PRO A 240 24.66 -41.73 -4.62
CA PRO A 240 23.34 -41.11 -4.48
C PRO A 240 22.56 -41.03 -5.81
N PHE A 241 23.25 -40.80 -6.93
CA PHE A 241 22.61 -40.64 -8.24
C PHE A 241 21.87 -41.90 -8.74
N LYS A 242 22.34 -43.10 -8.37
CA LYS A 242 21.68 -44.36 -8.75
C LYS A 242 20.36 -44.57 -8.00
N MET A 243 20.25 -44.11 -6.76
CA MET A 243 19.03 -44.18 -5.96
C MET A 243 17.96 -43.21 -6.49
N LEU A 244 18.39 -42.08 -7.06
CA LEU A 244 17.51 -41.01 -7.52
C LEU A 244 16.93 -41.22 -8.92
N ASN A 245 17.56 -42.03 -9.77
CA ASN A 245 17.03 -42.33 -11.12
C ASN A 245 15.79 -43.25 -11.09
N ASN A 246 15.17 -43.49 -12.24
CA ASN A 246 14.05 -44.44 -12.42
C ASN A 246 12.86 -44.18 -11.48
N GLN A 247 12.47 -42.91 -11.34
CA GLN A 247 11.28 -42.55 -10.58
C GLN A 247 10.02 -42.64 -11.45
N ILE A 248 8.88 -42.82 -10.79
CA ILE A 248 7.56 -42.83 -11.40
C ILE A 248 6.93 -41.46 -11.11
N PHE A 249 6.61 -40.73 -12.17
CA PHE A 249 5.94 -39.45 -12.09
C PHE A 249 4.49 -39.62 -11.64
N ILE A 250 4.07 -38.88 -10.60
CA ILE A 250 2.70 -38.94 -10.07
C ILE A 250 1.86 -37.81 -10.65
N GLY A 251 2.35 -36.57 -10.52
CA GLY A 251 1.58 -35.39 -10.88
C GLY A 251 2.19 -34.09 -10.38
N MET A 252 1.49 -32.99 -10.66
CA MET A 252 1.87 -31.64 -10.25
C MET A 252 0.72 -30.97 -9.52
N VAL A 253 1.07 -30.11 -8.55
CA VAL A 253 0.12 -29.25 -7.84
C VAL A 253 0.50 -27.81 -8.10
N THR A 254 -0.45 -27.02 -8.60
CA THR A 254 -0.31 -25.58 -8.77
C THR A 254 -1.05 -24.86 -7.65
N MET A 255 -0.43 -23.79 -7.16
CA MET A 255 -0.98 -22.97 -6.08
C MET A 255 -0.89 -21.50 -6.46
N GLN A 256 -1.99 -20.80 -6.28
CA GLN A 256 -2.08 -19.39 -6.57
C GLN A 256 -2.62 -18.62 -5.36
N TYR A 257 -2.19 -17.37 -5.22
CA TYR A 257 -2.82 -16.47 -4.26
C TYR A 257 -4.25 -16.13 -4.69
N GLN A 258 -5.14 -16.07 -3.70
CA GLN A 258 -6.50 -15.61 -3.86
C GLN A 258 -6.70 -14.32 -3.08
N ALA A 259 -7.27 -13.31 -3.74
CA ALA A 259 -7.61 -12.05 -3.09
C ALA A 259 -8.77 -12.26 -2.13
N LYS A 260 -8.66 -11.69 -0.92
CA LYS A 260 -9.78 -11.67 0.03
C LYS A 260 -10.85 -10.70 -0.49
N GLN A 261 -12.11 -11.13 -0.50
CA GLN A 261 -13.24 -10.29 -0.94
C GLN A 261 -13.34 -8.97 -0.16
N GLU A 262 -13.01 -8.99 1.14
CA GLU A 262 -12.98 -7.77 1.96
C GLU A 262 -11.99 -6.72 1.44
N VAL A 263 -10.87 -7.15 0.85
CA VAL A 263 -9.85 -6.24 0.28
C VAL A 263 -10.34 -5.64 -1.04
N VAL A 264 -11.04 -6.42 -1.87
CA VAL A 264 -11.65 -5.90 -3.11
C VAL A 264 -12.67 -4.80 -2.77
N ASN A 265 -13.57 -5.07 -1.84
CA ASN A 265 -14.54 -4.08 -1.36
C ASN A 265 -13.85 -2.87 -0.71
N LEU A 266 -12.71 -3.06 -0.04
CA LEU A 266 -11.92 -1.96 0.52
C LEU A 266 -11.39 -1.05 -0.61
N ILE A 267 -10.79 -1.63 -1.64
CA ILE A 267 -10.22 -0.89 -2.78
C ILE A 267 -11.31 -0.06 -3.47
N GLU A 268 -12.46 -0.66 -3.79
CA GLU A 268 -13.59 0.06 -4.38
C GLU A 268 -14.05 1.25 -3.52
N ASN A 269 -14.15 1.05 -2.20
CA ASN A 269 -14.53 2.11 -1.27
C ASN A 269 -13.47 3.22 -1.19
N LEU A 270 -12.18 2.87 -1.23
CA LEU A 270 -11.08 3.85 -1.24
C LEU A 270 -11.05 4.65 -2.55
N GLU A 271 -11.25 3.99 -3.70
CA GLU A 271 -11.35 4.67 -5.00
C GLU A 271 -12.57 5.59 -5.07
N SER A 272 -13.72 5.17 -4.53
CA SER A 272 -14.91 6.03 -4.41
C SER A 272 -14.65 7.25 -3.52
N SER A 273 -13.69 7.13 -2.59
CA SER A 273 -13.21 8.18 -1.69
C SER A 273 -12.07 9.01 -2.29
N CYS A 274 -11.72 8.75 -3.56
CA CYS A 274 -10.63 9.39 -4.29
C CYS A 274 -9.26 9.19 -3.62
N ILE A 275 -9.04 8.00 -3.04
CA ILE A 275 -7.76 7.54 -2.51
C ILE A 275 -7.24 6.48 -3.47
N ARG A 276 -6.04 6.67 -4.03
CA ARG A 276 -5.43 5.71 -4.96
C ARG A 276 -4.81 4.56 -4.16
N PHE A 277 -5.22 3.34 -4.46
CA PHE A 277 -4.58 2.14 -3.92
C PHE A 277 -3.42 1.74 -4.83
N VAL A 278 -2.23 1.55 -4.24
CA VAL A 278 -1.02 1.14 -4.95
C VAL A 278 -0.48 -0.13 -4.32
N HIS A 279 -0.23 -1.15 -5.13
CA HIS A 279 0.30 -2.43 -4.72
C HIS A 279 1.80 -2.50 -5.03
N PHE A 280 2.62 -2.65 -3.99
CA PHE A 280 4.05 -2.91 -4.10
C PHE A 280 4.30 -4.41 -3.92
N SER A 281 4.69 -5.08 -5.00
CA SER A 281 4.96 -6.51 -5.01
C SER A 281 6.45 -6.79 -5.13
N LYS A 282 6.95 -7.72 -4.30
CA LYS A 282 8.31 -8.29 -4.42
C LYS A 282 8.41 -9.36 -5.52
N GLU A 283 7.27 -9.85 -6.00
CA GLU A 283 7.23 -10.89 -7.02
C GLU A 283 7.44 -10.31 -8.42
N ASN A 284 7.74 -11.20 -9.36
CA ASN A 284 7.90 -10.87 -10.77
C ASN A 284 6.63 -10.22 -11.36
N GLU A 285 6.82 -9.53 -12.49
CA GLU A 285 5.77 -8.87 -13.26
C GLU A 285 4.52 -9.76 -13.49
N LEU A 286 4.71 -10.94 -14.08
CA LEU A 286 3.59 -11.80 -14.50
C LEU A 286 2.74 -12.27 -13.31
N ARG A 287 3.38 -12.68 -12.21
CA ARG A 287 2.68 -13.16 -11.01
C ARG A 287 1.95 -12.02 -10.29
N SER A 288 2.62 -10.88 -10.15
CA SER A 288 2.07 -9.67 -9.53
C SER A 288 0.88 -9.13 -10.31
N ARG A 289 0.92 -9.19 -11.64
CA ARG A 289 -0.17 -8.76 -12.52
C ARG A 289 -1.43 -9.59 -12.28
N VAL A 290 -1.32 -10.91 -12.39
CA VAL A 290 -2.48 -11.81 -12.20
C VAL A 290 -3.09 -11.66 -10.81
N PHE A 291 -2.26 -11.47 -9.76
CA PHE A 291 -2.78 -11.23 -8.42
C PHE A 291 -3.45 -9.86 -8.28
N SER A 292 -2.93 -8.81 -8.93
CA SER A 292 -3.52 -7.47 -8.89
C SER A 292 -4.85 -7.39 -9.63
N GLU A 293 -5.00 -8.11 -10.74
CA GLU A 293 -6.30 -8.27 -11.44
C GLU A 293 -7.35 -8.88 -10.52
N LYS A 294 -6.99 -9.94 -9.77
CA LYS A 294 -7.89 -10.56 -8.78
C LYS A 294 -8.28 -9.62 -7.63
N MET A 295 -7.46 -8.62 -7.31
CA MET A 295 -7.78 -7.60 -6.31
C MET A 295 -8.69 -6.48 -6.86
N GLY A 296 -8.94 -6.45 -8.17
CA GLY A 296 -9.74 -5.40 -8.83
C GLY A 296 -8.91 -4.19 -9.29
N LEU A 297 -7.58 -4.29 -9.31
CA LEU A 297 -6.70 -3.24 -9.81
C LEU A 297 -6.55 -3.35 -11.34
N GLU A 298 -6.34 -2.21 -12.00
CA GLU A 298 -5.99 -2.18 -13.42
C GLU A 298 -4.60 -2.80 -13.62
N ALA A 299 -4.54 -3.91 -14.37
CA ALA A 299 -3.30 -4.63 -14.63
C ALA A 299 -3.03 -4.80 -16.14
N GLY A 300 -3.35 -3.77 -16.93
CA GLY A 300 -2.95 -3.71 -18.34
C GLY A 300 -1.43 -3.64 -18.51
N TRP A 301 -0.94 -3.88 -19.73
CA TRP A 301 0.50 -3.85 -20.05
C TRP A 301 1.17 -2.48 -19.83
N ASN A 302 0.38 -1.41 -19.70
CA ASN A 302 0.84 -0.04 -19.41
C ASN A 302 0.47 0.40 -17.97
N CYS A 303 0.15 -0.53 -17.07
CA CYS A 303 -0.38 -0.21 -15.75
C CYS A 303 0.57 -0.61 -14.60
N HIS A 304 1.82 -0.97 -14.90
CA HIS A 304 2.81 -1.34 -13.89
C HIS A 304 4.21 -0.84 -14.24
N ILE A 305 5.02 -0.64 -13.19
CA ILE A 305 6.43 -0.27 -13.29
C ILE A 305 7.26 -1.29 -12.51
N SER A 306 8.30 -1.85 -13.14
CA SER A 306 9.30 -2.67 -12.43
C SER A 306 10.34 -1.75 -11.80
N LEU A 307 10.62 -1.94 -10.51
CA LEU A 307 11.62 -1.17 -9.76
C LEU A 307 13.03 -1.76 -9.82
N LEU A 308 13.22 -2.86 -10.55
CA LEU A 308 14.52 -3.50 -10.77
C LEU A 308 15.49 -2.51 -11.44
N THR A 309 16.74 -2.42 -10.97
CA THR A 309 17.68 -1.42 -11.48
C THR A 309 18.28 -1.80 -12.83
N ASP A 310 18.57 -0.78 -13.66
CA ASP A 310 19.25 -0.98 -14.95
C ASP A 310 20.68 -1.54 -14.76
N SER A 311 21.32 -1.37 -13.61
CA SER A 311 22.63 -1.99 -13.32
C SER A 311 22.51 -3.48 -13.06
N GLU A 312 21.43 -3.92 -12.40
CA GLU A 312 21.10 -5.34 -12.28
C GLU A 312 20.77 -5.90 -13.68
N GLU A 313 20.03 -5.16 -14.52
CA GLU A 313 19.68 -5.55 -15.90
C GLU A 313 20.86 -5.47 -16.90
N LYS A 314 21.75 -4.50 -16.78
CA LYS A 314 22.98 -4.41 -17.60
C LYS A 314 23.99 -5.43 -17.16
N GLN A 315 24.12 -5.76 -15.88
CA GLN A 315 24.90 -6.93 -15.45
C GLN A 315 24.28 -8.24 -15.93
N LEU A 316 22.94 -8.35 -16.03
CA LEU A 316 22.23 -9.45 -16.71
C LEU A 316 22.56 -9.50 -18.22
N ASN A 317 22.77 -8.34 -18.87
CA ASN A 317 23.09 -8.25 -20.30
C ASN A 317 24.61 -8.30 -20.61
N GLU A 318 25.49 -7.92 -19.68
CA GLU A 318 26.95 -7.82 -19.85
C GLU A 318 27.68 -9.13 -19.54
N THR A 319 27.14 -9.97 -18.65
CA THR A 319 27.56 -11.39 -18.56
C THR A 319 27.26 -12.14 -19.86
N SER A 320 26.29 -11.65 -20.65
CA SER A 320 25.96 -12.17 -21.99
C SER A 320 26.83 -11.59 -23.12
N SER A 321 27.40 -10.38 -22.96
CA SER A 321 28.18 -9.69 -24.01
C SER A 321 29.70 -9.86 -23.89
N THR A 322 30.21 -10.30 -22.74
CA THR A 322 31.63 -10.68 -22.59
C THR A 322 32.03 -11.90 -23.44
N LEU A 323 31.05 -12.72 -23.89
CA LEU A 323 31.26 -13.78 -24.89
C LEU A 323 31.34 -13.26 -26.35
N GLU A 324 30.95 -12.01 -26.65
CA GLU A 324 31.09 -11.45 -28.00
C GLU A 324 32.51 -10.95 -28.30
N TRP A 325 33.31 -10.64 -27.26
CA TRP A 325 34.68 -10.15 -27.44
C TRP A 325 35.66 -11.27 -27.85
N GLN A 326 35.39 -12.53 -27.50
CA GLN A 326 36.26 -13.65 -27.90
C GLN A 326 36.04 -14.11 -29.35
N LYS A 327 34.89 -13.81 -29.98
CA LYS A 327 34.65 -14.11 -31.41
C LYS A 327 35.30 -13.13 -32.39
N ARG A 328 35.93 -12.05 -31.91
CA ARG A 328 36.63 -11.07 -32.76
C ARG A 328 38.14 -11.30 -32.93
N VAL A 329 38.73 -12.30 -32.25
CA VAL A 329 40.21 -12.47 -32.20
C VAL A 329 40.75 -13.63 -33.04
N THR A 330 39.92 -14.45 -33.69
CA THR A 330 40.43 -15.47 -34.64
C THR A 330 39.94 -15.22 -36.06
N LYS A 331 40.65 -14.35 -36.77
CA LYS A 331 40.73 -14.44 -38.25
C LYS A 331 41.94 -15.32 -38.59
N PRO A 332 41.78 -16.52 -39.15
CA PRO A 332 42.85 -17.12 -39.92
C PRO A 332 42.82 -16.54 -41.34
N PHE A 333 44.02 -16.16 -41.79
CA PHE A 333 44.35 -15.79 -43.15
C PHE A 333 44.02 -16.91 -44.15
N ASN A 334 43.63 -16.52 -45.36
CA ASN A 334 43.48 -17.40 -46.52
C ASN A 334 44.79 -18.13 -46.86
N HIS A 335 44.71 -19.45 -47.12
CA HIS A 335 45.44 -20.09 -48.23
C HIS A 335 44.84 -21.47 -48.63
N SER A 336 44.41 -21.53 -49.89
CA SER A 336 44.40 -22.62 -50.89
C SER A 336 44.55 -24.13 -50.54
N LYS A 337 43.56 -24.88 -51.06
CA LYS A 337 43.60 -26.15 -51.84
C LYS A 337 43.96 -27.53 -51.20
N SER A 338 43.01 -28.44 -51.42
CA SER A 338 43.11 -29.88 -51.81
C SER A 338 43.16 -30.98 -50.73
N GLY A 339 42.28 -31.99 -50.89
CA GLY A 339 42.55 -33.39 -50.46
C GLY A 339 41.49 -34.11 -49.62
N SER A 340 40.61 -34.88 -50.29
CA SER A 340 40.07 -36.22 -49.92
C SER A 340 39.49 -36.55 -48.51
N ALA A 341 38.14 -36.59 -48.44
CA ALA A 341 37.17 -37.57 -47.85
C ALA A 341 37.37 -38.28 -46.47
N PRO A 342 36.31 -38.81 -45.80
CA PRO A 342 34.86 -38.62 -45.97
C PRO A 342 34.15 -38.02 -44.73
N HIS A 343 33.16 -37.16 -44.95
CA HIS A 343 32.22 -36.72 -43.91
C HIS A 343 31.04 -37.68 -43.80
N ILE A 344 30.77 -38.14 -42.59
CA ILE A 344 29.52 -38.77 -42.20
C ILE A 344 28.44 -37.68 -42.20
N ASN A 345 27.57 -37.71 -43.21
CA ASN A 345 26.37 -36.88 -43.27
C ASN A 345 25.35 -37.43 -42.28
N MET A 346 25.12 -36.72 -41.17
CA MET A 346 23.90 -36.87 -40.38
C MET A 346 22.95 -35.74 -40.77
N TYR A 347 21.97 -36.11 -41.59
CA TYR A 347 20.80 -35.29 -41.90
C TYR A 347 20.05 -34.97 -40.60
N CYS A 348 19.91 -33.69 -40.28
CA CYS A 348 18.74 -33.22 -39.51
C CYS A 348 17.93 -32.34 -40.46
N SER A 349 16.78 -32.87 -40.85
CA SER A 349 15.86 -32.30 -41.82
C SER A 349 15.37 -30.92 -41.37
N GLN A 350 15.63 -29.92 -42.20
CA GLN A 350 14.91 -28.65 -42.23
C GLN A 350 13.41 -28.94 -42.43
N TYR A 351 12.59 -28.60 -41.45
CA TYR A 351 11.15 -28.47 -41.67
C TYR A 351 10.80 -26.97 -41.74
N HIS A 352 10.67 -26.53 -42.99
CA HIS A 352 9.87 -25.37 -43.37
C HIS A 352 8.44 -25.55 -42.86
N ALA A 353 7.93 -24.52 -42.18
CA ALA A 353 6.51 -24.38 -41.93
C ALA A 353 5.85 -23.89 -43.22
N ASP A 354 5.30 -24.81 -44.01
CA ASP A 354 4.33 -24.51 -45.05
C ASP A 354 3.26 -25.62 -45.10
N ASN A 355 2.00 -25.17 -45.06
CA ASN A 355 0.76 -25.88 -45.38
C ASN A 355 0.37 -27.11 -44.54
N LEU A 356 -0.68 -26.94 -43.71
CA LEU A 356 -1.82 -27.86 -43.65
C LEU A 356 -3.01 -27.20 -42.92
N ASN A 357 -3.86 -26.57 -43.72
CA ASN A 357 -5.29 -26.50 -43.45
C ASN A 357 -5.86 -27.88 -43.77
N ASP A 358 -6.35 -28.64 -42.79
CA ASP A 358 -7.57 -29.44 -42.96
C ASP A 358 -8.09 -30.02 -41.62
N LYS A 359 -9.26 -29.49 -41.24
CA LYS A 359 -10.45 -30.04 -40.55
C LYS A 359 -10.35 -31.16 -39.48
N LEU A 360 -11.12 -30.89 -38.40
CA LEU A 360 -11.82 -31.74 -37.39
C LEU A 360 -11.24 -31.56 -35.97
N THR A 361 -11.95 -31.19 -34.89
CA THR A 361 -13.36 -30.88 -34.56
C THR A 361 -13.40 -30.26 -33.15
N ASP A 362 -14.17 -29.17 -33.01
CA ASP A 362 -14.96 -28.66 -31.88
C ASP A 362 -14.45 -28.61 -30.42
N SER A 363 -14.06 -27.40 -29.98
CA SER A 363 -14.46 -26.81 -28.68
C SER A 363 -14.34 -25.26 -28.71
N PRO A 364 -15.37 -24.46 -28.36
CA PRO A 364 -15.41 -23.03 -28.69
C PRO A 364 -14.66 -22.10 -27.71
N ALA A 365 -14.13 -22.58 -26.59
CA ALA A 365 -13.62 -21.71 -25.52
C ALA A 365 -12.12 -21.33 -25.64
N ALA A 366 -11.33 -22.03 -26.47
CA ALA A 366 -9.87 -21.89 -26.52
C ALA A 366 -9.36 -21.03 -27.70
N ALA A 367 -10.22 -20.67 -28.65
CA ALA A 367 -9.82 -19.92 -29.85
C ALA A 367 -9.81 -18.39 -29.63
N GLU A 368 -10.66 -17.86 -28.74
CA GLU A 368 -10.73 -16.42 -28.47
C GLU A 368 -9.50 -15.88 -27.72
N GLU A 369 -8.79 -16.73 -26.97
CA GLU A 369 -7.60 -16.33 -26.20
C GLU A 369 -6.32 -16.26 -27.06
N TYR A 370 -6.26 -17.02 -28.17
CA TYR A 370 -5.09 -17.08 -29.06
C TYR A 370 -5.04 -15.90 -30.06
N ASP A 371 -6.18 -15.43 -30.56
CA ASP A 371 -6.25 -14.26 -31.46
C ASP A 371 -6.14 -12.91 -30.72
N ALA A 372 -6.45 -12.88 -29.41
CA ALA A 372 -6.17 -11.73 -28.56
C ALA A 372 -4.67 -11.44 -28.46
N THR A 373 -3.82 -12.48 -28.36
CA THR A 373 -2.36 -12.29 -28.20
C THR A 373 -1.65 -11.77 -29.46
N LYS A 374 -2.13 -12.10 -30.66
CA LYS A 374 -1.59 -11.58 -31.92
C LYS A 374 -2.07 -10.16 -32.26
N SER A 375 -3.32 -9.82 -31.92
CA SER A 375 -3.84 -8.47 -32.12
C SER A 375 -3.28 -7.45 -31.11
N LEU A 376 -2.83 -7.91 -29.93
CA LEU A 376 -2.12 -7.11 -28.92
C LEU A 376 -0.68 -6.71 -29.31
N GLN A 377 -0.04 -7.41 -30.23
CA GLN A 377 1.37 -7.14 -30.58
C GLN A 377 1.57 -6.06 -31.66
N LYS A 378 0.53 -5.74 -32.45
CA LYS A 378 0.66 -4.82 -33.59
C LYS A 378 0.52 -3.33 -33.23
N ASN A 379 0.16 -3.01 -31.98
CA ASN A 379 0.02 -1.63 -31.47
C ASN A 379 1.10 -1.24 -30.44
N ARG A 380 2.35 -1.69 -30.62
CA ARG A 380 3.49 -1.28 -29.77
C ARG A 380 4.08 0.06 -30.23
N SER A 381 3.36 1.16 -30.03
CA SER A 381 3.93 2.51 -30.20
C SER A 381 3.07 3.59 -29.50
N SER A 382 3.44 4.00 -28.28
CA SER A 382 3.48 5.43 -27.89
C SER A 382 3.93 5.72 -26.44
N ALA A 383 3.92 4.77 -25.49
CA ALA A 383 4.38 5.06 -24.13
C ALA A 383 5.32 3.97 -23.58
N LYS A 384 6.59 4.31 -23.35
CA LYS A 384 7.55 3.47 -22.62
C LYS A 384 7.61 3.96 -21.18
N LEU A 385 7.02 3.22 -20.25
CA LEU A 385 7.15 3.48 -18.82
C LEU A 385 8.62 3.30 -18.38
N PRO A 386 9.12 4.11 -17.42
CA PRO A 386 10.46 3.95 -16.90
C PRO A 386 10.57 2.61 -16.17
N LYS A 387 11.72 1.96 -16.27
CA LYS A 387 12.11 0.81 -15.45
C LYS A 387 13.20 1.23 -14.48
N GLY A 388 13.15 0.69 -13.27
CA GLY A 388 14.12 1.00 -12.22
C GLY A 388 13.83 2.33 -11.52
N ILE A 389 14.09 2.34 -10.21
CA ILE A 389 13.82 3.49 -9.34
C ILE A 389 14.60 4.75 -9.77
N GLU A 390 15.80 4.59 -10.30
CA GLU A 390 16.68 5.70 -10.71
C GLU A 390 16.10 6.50 -11.88
N ASN A 391 15.36 5.82 -12.77
CA ASN A 391 14.79 6.42 -13.97
C ASN A 391 13.45 7.11 -13.72
N ILE A 392 12.82 6.92 -12.54
CA ILE A 392 11.51 7.52 -12.23
C ILE A 392 11.62 9.04 -12.08
N ARG A 393 12.58 9.54 -11.31
CA ARG A 393 12.80 10.99 -11.10
C ARG A 393 13.05 11.75 -12.41
N PRO A 394 13.99 11.34 -13.30
CA PRO A 394 14.20 12.03 -14.57
C PRO A 394 12.99 11.91 -15.50
N HIS A 395 12.24 10.80 -15.47
CA HIS A 395 11.01 10.66 -16.24
C HIS A 395 9.94 11.67 -15.82
N ILE A 396 9.75 11.88 -14.50
CA ILE A 396 8.76 12.84 -13.99
C ILE A 396 9.11 14.28 -14.36
N ASN A 397 10.39 14.62 -14.37
CA ASN A 397 10.82 15.99 -14.69
C ASN A 397 10.81 16.29 -16.19
N ASN A 398 11.09 15.29 -17.04
CA ASN A 398 11.32 15.51 -18.46
C ASN A 398 10.18 15.04 -19.38
N ILE A 399 9.34 14.10 -18.92
CA ILE A 399 8.32 13.43 -19.75
C ILE A 399 6.94 13.69 -19.16
N ASP A 400 6.54 12.96 -18.12
CA ASP A 400 5.20 13.03 -17.56
C ASP A 400 5.13 12.54 -16.11
N ASN A 401 3.98 12.78 -15.47
CA ASN A 401 3.72 12.35 -14.10
C ASN A 401 3.07 10.95 -14.02
N VAL A 402 3.10 10.15 -15.08
CA VAL A 402 2.48 8.82 -15.12
C VAL A 402 3.01 7.89 -14.03
N PRO A 403 4.31 7.89 -13.66
CA PRO A 403 4.80 7.04 -12.56
C PRO A 403 4.11 7.28 -11.22
N LEU A 404 3.53 8.47 -10.98
CA LEU A 404 2.75 8.78 -9.77
C LEU A 404 1.31 8.28 -9.86
N GLN A 405 0.88 7.80 -11.03
CA GLN A 405 -0.48 7.36 -11.33
C GLN A 405 -0.65 5.85 -11.41
N VAL A 406 0.46 5.13 -11.54
CA VAL A 406 0.48 3.68 -11.63
C VAL A 406 0.02 3.03 -10.32
N SER A 407 -0.78 1.96 -10.44
CA SER A 407 -1.35 1.19 -9.33
C SER A 407 -0.51 -0.01 -8.91
N LEU A 408 0.47 -0.44 -9.72
CA LEU A 408 1.27 -1.64 -9.48
C LEU A 408 2.77 -1.38 -9.67
N PHE A 409 3.55 -1.69 -8.64
CA PHE A 409 5.01 -1.78 -8.72
C PHE A 409 5.46 -3.23 -8.50
N THR A 410 6.37 -3.71 -9.35
CA THR A 410 6.87 -5.10 -9.33
C THR A 410 8.36 -5.14 -9.06
N ASP A 411 8.86 -6.31 -8.66
CA ASP A 411 10.28 -6.52 -8.33
C ASP A 411 10.78 -5.56 -7.24
N CYS A 412 9.91 -5.26 -6.27
CA CYS A 412 10.19 -4.30 -5.21
C CYS A 412 11.14 -4.90 -4.17
N SER A 413 12.13 -4.12 -3.74
CA SER A 413 12.91 -4.35 -2.53
C SER A 413 12.49 -3.33 -1.46
N THR A 414 12.90 -3.54 -0.21
CA THR A 414 12.61 -2.60 0.88
C THR A 414 13.18 -1.22 0.60
N SER A 415 14.41 -1.15 0.09
CA SER A 415 15.07 0.11 -0.25
C SER A 415 14.38 0.81 -1.42
N THR A 416 14.04 0.10 -2.50
CA THR A 416 13.39 0.72 -3.66
C THR A 416 11.96 1.16 -3.34
N THR A 417 11.25 0.43 -2.48
CA THR A 417 9.93 0.84 -1.98
C THR A 417 10.02 2.12 -1.15
N CYS A 418 10.98 2.20 -0.22
CA CYS A 418 11.21 3.42 0.57
C CYS A 418 11.57 4.63 -0.30
N GLU A 419 12.42 4.45 -1.31
CA GLU A 419 12.75 5.52 -2.25
C GLU A 419 11.55 5.95 -3.09
N MET A 420 10.71 5.01 -3.54
CA MET A 420 9.48 5.35 -4.26
C MET A 420 8.48 6.12 -3.37
N LEU A 421 8.38 5.78 -2.08
CA LEU A 421 7.58 6.54 -1.11
C LEU A 421 8.11 7.97 -0.94
N LYS A 422 9.44 8.16 -0.86
CA LYS A 422 10.05 9.50 -0.84
C LYS A 422 9.69 10.31 -2.09
N ILE A 423 9.77 9.69 -3.26
CA ILE A 423 9.38 10.34 -4.53
C ILE A 423 7.91 10.80 -4.45
N LEU A 424 6.99 9.93 -4.03
CA LEU A 424 5.58 10.30 -3.87
C LEU A 424 5.40 11.50 -2.91
N GLN A 425 6.09 11.48 -1.77
CA GLN A 425 6.09 12.57 -0.78
C GLN A 425 6.63 13.89 -1.34
N GLU A 426 7.74 13.86 -2.10
CA GLU A 426 8.35 15.04 -2.72
C GLU A 426 7.42 15.72 -3.74
N TYR A 427 6.62 14.94 -4.48
CA TYR A 427 5.62 15.46 -5.41
C TYR A 427 4.28 15.84 -4.73
N GLY A 428 4.24 15.85 -3.40
CA GLY A 428 3.16 16.37 -2.59
C GLY A 428 1.99 15.42 -2.38
N GLU A 429 2.19 14.11 -2.61
CA GLU A 429 1.24 13.07 -2.20
C GLU A 429 1.45 12.74 -0.71
N VAL A 430 0.36 12.44 -0.01
CA VAL A 430 0.41 11.92 1.37
C VAL A 430 0.29 10.41 1.31
N THR A 431 1.31 9.72 1.80
CA THR A 431 1.45 8.26 1.69
C THR A 431 0.96 7.55 2.96
N CYS A 432 0.06 6.59 2.77
CA CYS A 432 -0.41 5.70 3.84
C CYS A 432 0.03 4.27 3.54
N CYS A 433 0.96 3.71 4.31
CA CYS A 433 1.42 2.34 4.11
C CYS A 433 0.52 1.35 4.87
N LEU A 434 0.08 0.29 4.18
CA LEU A 434 -0.68 -0.83 4.76
C LEU A 434 0.16 -2.11 4.62
N GLY A 435 0.50 -2.75 5.74
CA GLY A 435 1.37 -3.92 5.71
C GLY A 435 1.13 -4.91 6.85
N SER A 436 1.64 -6.13 6.69
CA SER A 436 1.62 -7.15 7.74
C SER A 436 2.51 -6.74 8.91
N SER A 437 2.05 -6.98 10.14
CA SER A 437 2.82 -6.74 11.36
C SER A 437 3.90 -7.81 11.64
N LEU A 438 3.87 -8.96 10.95
CA LEU A 438 4.87 -10.04 11.17
C LEU A 438 6.04 -9.99 10.17
N ASN A 439 6.01 -9.09 9.21
CA ASN A 439 7.08 -8.98 8.22
C ASN A 439 8.09 -7.90 8.66
N ILE A 440 9.29 -8.31 9.04
CA ILE A 440 10.34 -7.40 9.51
C ILE A 440 10.73 -6.34 8.48
N GLU A 441 10.67 -6.70 7.21
CA GLU A 441 10.98 -5.82 6.09
C GLU A 441 10.02 -4.62 5.99
N ASN A 442 8.84 -4.69 6.59
CA ASN A 442 7.88 -3.59 6.59
C ASN A 442 8.25 -2.48 7.58
N PHE A 443 9.13 -2.73 8.56
CA PHE A 443 9.46 -1.76 9.60
C PHE A 443 10.04 -0.46 9.03
N SER A 444 11.00 -0.55 8.10
CA SER A 444 11.59 0.63 7.46
C SER A 444 10.59 1.36 6.57
N ILE A 445 9.69 0.63 5.91
CA ILE A 445 8.63 1.18 5.06
C ILE A 445 7.61 1.94 5.92
N PHE A 446 7.24 1.40 7.07
CA PHE A 446 6.34 2.04 8.02
C PHE A 446 6.90 3.32 8.62
N LEU A 447 8.22 3.39 8.83
CA LEU A 447 8.91 4.60 9.29
C LEU A 447 9.00 5.70 8.22
N GLN A 448 9.10 5.32 6.94
CA GLN A 448 9.23 6.28 5.83
C GLN A 448 7.88 6.92 5.44
N ALA A 449 6.78 6.19 5.54
CA ALA A 449 5.45 6.66 5.17
C ALA A 449 4.92 7.75 6.13
N ASP A 450 4.05 8.66 5.64
CA ASP A 450 3.47 9.73 6.47
C ASP A 450 2.49 9.18 7.53
N CYS A 451 1.83 8.07 7.19
CA CYS A 451 1.01 7.29 8.09
C CYS A 451 1.22 5.80 7.77
N SER A 452 1.37 4.97 8.79
CA SER A 452 1.45 3.52 8.62
C SER A 452 0.41 2.79 9.44
N ILE A 453 -0.17 1.77 8.82
CA ILE A 453 -1.21 0.92 9.38
C ILE A 453 -0.71 -0.51 9.28
N SER A 454 -0.58 -1.15 10.43
CA SER A 454 -0.21 -2.55 10.50
C SER A 454 -1.44 -3.44 10.58
N ILE A 455 -1.42 -4.56 9.88
CA ILE A 455 -2.45 -5.59 9.93
C ILE A 455 -1.86 -6.82 10.59
N HIS A 456 -2.51 -7.30 11.65
CA HIS A 456 -2.19 -8.58 12.25
C HIS A 456 -2.68 -9.72 11.33
N PRO A 457 -1.76 -10.54 10.77
CA PRO A 457 -2.12 -11.61 9.84
C PRO A 457 -2.83 -12.76 10.55
N ILE A 458 -3.52 -13.60 9.77
CA ILE A 458 -4.01 -14.90 10.25
C ILE A 458 -2.87 -15.88 10.06
N TYR A 459 -2.49 -16.59 11.12
CA TYR A 459 -1.45 -17.61 11.04
C TYR A 459 -1.92 -18.77 10.15
N PRO A 460 -1.02 -19.39 9.37
CA PRO A 460 -1.35 -20.58 8.59
C PRO A 460 -1.55 -21.79 9.53
N TYR A 461 -2.72 -21.89 10.14
CA TYR A 461 -3.08 -22.98 11.07
C TYR A 461 -3.28 -24.34 10.37
N LEU A 462 -3.34 -24.36 9.04
CA LEU A 462 -3.69 -25.53 8.23
C LEU A 462 -2.61 -26.65 8.27
N CYS A 463 -1.41 -26.33 8.78
CA CYS A 463 -0.27 -27.25 8.84
C CYS A 463 0.08 -27.67 10.28
N LEU A 464 -0.31 -26.86 11.27
CA LEU A 464 -0.05 -27.07 12.69
C LEU A 464 -1.35 -27.47 13.37
N GLN A 465 -1.53 -28.78 13.52
CA GLN A 465 -2.67 -29.40 14.18
C GLN A 465 -2.62 -29.24 15.72
N LYS A 466 -2.18 -28.08 16.24
CA LYS A 466 -2.28 -27.75 17.66
C LYS A 466 -3.55 -26.94 17.90
N ASN A 467 -4.52 -27.61 18.54
CA ASN A 467 -5.81 -27.13 19.03
C ASN A 467 -6.08 -25.61 18.94
N GLU A 468 -7.23 -25.27 18.34
CA GLU A 468 -7.85 -23.93 18.31
C GLU A 468 -7.96 -23.24 19.68
N LYS A 469 -7.80 -23.97 20.79
CA LYS A 469 -7.75 -23.41 22.15
C LYS A 469 -6.52 -22.55 22.43
N ASN A 470 -5.44 -22.68 21.65
CA ASN A 470 -4.24 -21.84 21.76
C ASN A 470 -4.32 -20.53 20.95
N ASN A 471 -5.45 -20.28 20.26
CA ASN A 471 -5.67 -19.07 19.46
C ASN A 471 -5.58 -17.77 20.27
N HIS A 472 -5.86 -17.83 21.58
CA HIS A 472 -5.68 -16.69 22.48
C HIS A 472 -4.23 -16.53 22.94
N LEU A 473 -3.53 -17.64 23.24
CA LEU A 473 -2.14 -17.63 23.72
C LEU A 473 -1.13 -17.12 22.70
N LEU A 474 -1.40 -17.28 21.39
CA LEU A 474 -0.55 -16.73 20.31
C LEU A 474 -0.75 -15.21 20.11
N ASN A 475 -1.92 -14.68 20.48
CA ASN A 475 -2.23 -13.25 20.39
C ASN A 475 -1.90 -12.49 21.68
N ASP A 476 -1.57 -13.20 22.76
CA ASP A 476 -1.11 -12.59 24.00
C ASP A 476 0.28 -11.96 23.79
N PHE A 477 0.51 -10.82 24.43
CA PHE A 477 1.80 -10.11 24.43
C PHE A 477 2.99 -10.99 24.83
N THR A 478 2.73 -12.06 25.57
CA THR A 478 3.73 -13.02 26.06
C THR A 478 4.18 -14.02 24.98
N SER A 479 3.47 -14.09 23.85
CA SER A 479 3.88 -14.93 22.73
C SER A 479 4.99 -14.23 21.92
N PRO A 480 6.00 -14.96 21.40
CA PRO A 480 7.07 -14.37 20.60
C PRO A 480 6.54 -13.71 19.32
N PHE A 481 5.44 -14.24 18.76
CA PHE A 481 4.76 -13.66 17.60
C PHE A 481 4.01 -12.38 17.94
N GLY A 482 3.38 -12.32 19.11
CA GLY A 482 2.74 -11.11 19.64
C GLY A 482 3.78 -10.00 19.82
N LEU A 483 4.87 -10.29 20.54
CA LEU A 483 5.96 -9.33 20.74
C LEU A 483 6.57 -8.85 19.41
N SER A 484 6.86 -9.77 18.49
CA SER A 484 7.36 -9.43 17.15
C SER A 484 6.40 -8.52 16.39
N SER A 485 5.11 -8.85 16.40
CA SER A 485 4.06 -8.03 15.79
C SER A 485 4.04 -6.62 16.37
N TYR A 486 4.12 -6.49 17.70
CA TYR A 486 4.12 -5.18 18.36
C TYR A 486 5.39 -4.38 18.03
N MET A 487 6.57 -5.00 18.07
CA MET A 487 7.83 -4.34 17.74
C MET A 487 7.86 -3.82 16.31
N ILE A 488 7.39 -4.61 15.34
CA ILE A 488 7.31 -4.19 13.94
C ILE A 488 6.25 -3.09 13.73
N SER A 489 5.19 -3.10 14.53
CA SER A 489 4.11 -2.10 14.47
C SER A 489 4.38 -0.81 15.26
N LEU A 490 5.49 -0.68 15.98
CA LEU A 490 5.85 0.55 16.71
C LEU A 490 5.76 1.85 15.88
N PRO A 491 6.21 1.90 14.61
CA PRO A 491 6.04 3.09 13.77
C PRO A 491 4.59 3.32 13.30
N CYS A 492 3.69 2.36 13.47
CA CYS A 492 2.32 2.45 12.98
C CYS A 492 1.41 3.24 13.92
N SER A 493 0.62 4.13 13.34
CA SER A 493 -0.40 4.89 14.04
C SER A 493 -1.57 4.00 14.48
N LEU A 494 -1.85 2.93 13.71
CA LEU A 494 -2.97 2.02 13.94
C LEU A 494 -2.55 0.57 13.69
N LEU A 495 -3.06 -0.32 14.55
CA LEU A 495 -2.96 -1.77 14.41
C LEU A 495 -4.38 -2.34 14.21
N PHE A 496 -4.60 -3.00 13.08
CA PHE A 496 -5.87 -3.67 12.77
C PHE A 496 -5.73 -5.19 12.88
N ASN A 497 -6.78 -5.82 13.41
CA ASN A 497 -6.96 -7.26 13.29
C ASN A 497 -7.69 -7.58 11.98
N ASN A 498 -7.40 -8.72 11.36
CA ASN A 498 -7.92 -9.10 10.03
C ASN A 498 -9.43 -8.87 9.83
N CYS A 499 -10.28 -9.14 10.83
CA CYS A 499 -11.74 -8.98 10.75
C CYS A 499 -12.24 -7.51 10.78
N SER A 500 -11.34 -6.52 10.80
CA SER A 500 -11.70 -5.11 10.97
C SER A 500 -11.32 -4.22 9.77
N LEU A 501 -10.77 -4.79 8.69
CA LEU A 501 -10.35 -4.03 7.51
C LEU A 501 -11.55 -3.33 6.83
N SER A 502 -12.74 -3.93 6.87
CA SER A 502 -13.99 -3.32 6.40
C SER A 502 -14.39 -2.02 7.13
N ARG A 503 -13.82 -1.75 8.31
CA ARG A 503 -14.07 -0.52 9.09
C ARG A 503 -13.16 0.63 8.70
N MET A 504 -12.05 0.36 8.01
CA MET A 504 -11.05 1.37 7.63
C MET A 504 -11.65 2.53 6.81
N PRO A 505 -12.48 2.32 5.77
CA PRO A 505 -13.08 3.43 5.02
C PRO A 505 -13.96 4.33 5.89
N LYS A 506 -14.70 3.74 6.84
CA LYS A 506 -15.54 4.50 7.79
C LYS A 506 -14.69 5.35 8.73
N LEU A 507 -13.56 4.80 9.21
CA LEU A 507 -12.61 5.54 10.03
C LEU A 507 -12.00 6.71 9.26
N ILE A 508 -11.56 6.49 8.02
CA ILE A 508 -11.03 7.55 7.16
C ILE A 508 -12.08 8.64 6.92
N ALA A 509 -13.32 8.26 6.61
CA ALA A 509 -14.40 9.21 6.41
C ALA A 509 -14.68 10.03 7.67
N GLU A 510 -14.63 9.43 8.86
CA GLU A 510 -14.84 10.16 10.11
C GLU A 510 -13.64 11.06 10.48
N ALA A 511 -12.41 10.60 10.23
CA ALA A 511 -11.20 11.41 10.42
C ALA A 511 -11.22 12.65 9.50
N GLN A 512 -11.57 12.48 8.22
CA GLN A 512 -11.70 13.59 7.28
C GLN A 512 -12.74 14.62 7.73
N LYS A 513 -13.89 14.16 8.25
CA LYS A 513 -14.91 15.04 8.82
C LYS A 513 -14.39 15.76 10.06
N HIS A 514 -13.72 15.06 10.97
CA HIS A 514 -13.16 15.64 12.18
C HIS A 514 -12.14 16.73 11.87
N CYS A 515 -11.21 16.47 10.94
CA CYS A 515 -10.22 17.47 10.49
C CYS A 515 -10.89 18.74 9.93
N GLN A 516 -12.01 18.60 9.19
CA GLN A 516 -12.76 19.77 8.71
C GLN A 516 -13.42 20.57 9.84
N ARG A 517 -13.97 19.87 10.85
CA ARG A 517 -14.58 20.51 12.02
C ARG A 517 -13.53 21.28 12.83
N VAL A 518 -12.37 20.66 13.08
CA VAL A 518 -11.23 21.30 13.77
C VAL A 518 -10.70 22.49 12.98
N SER A 519 -10.52 22.33 11.67
CA SER A 519 -10.08 23.43 10.80
C SER A 519 -11.08 24.59 10.85
N SER A 520 -12.38 24.33 10.73
CA SER A 520 -13.41 25.38 10.81
C SER A 520 -13.42 26.09 12.17
N ALA A 521 -13.27 25.35 13.26
CA ALA A 521 -13.16 25.90 14.62
C ALA A 521 -11.90 26.77 14.78
N ALA A 522 -10.76 26.34 14.25
CA ALA A 522 -9.50 27.08 14.28
C ALA A 522 -9.59 28.37 13.45
N HIS A 523 -10.20 28.34 12.26
CA HIS A 523 -10.42 29.53 11.44
C HIS A 523 -11.30 30.55 12.16
N LEU A 524 -12.39 30.09 12.82
CA LEU A 524 -13.22 30.98 13.64
C LEU A 524 -12.40 31.57 14.79
N TYR A 525 -11.73 30.74 15.59
CA TYR A 525 -10.89 31.18 16.71
C TYR A 525 -9.89 32.25 16.29
N LEU A 526 -9.09 31.99 15.25
CA LEU A 526 -8.11 32.94 14.74
C LEU A 526 -8.78 34.22 14.26
N SER A 527 -9.91 34.12 13.55
CA SER A 527 -10.62 35.31 13.06
C SER A 527 -11.15 36.21 14.18
N LEU A 528 -11.69 35.65 15.27
CA LEU A 528 -12.21 36.45 16.40
C LEU A 528 -11.08 37.01 17.29
N GLN A 529 -9.95 36.30 17.41
CA GLN A 529 -8.77 36.85 18.10
C GLN A 529 -8.15 38.00 17.29
N MET A 530 -8.07 37.85 15.97
CA MET A 530 -7.54 38.90 15.09
C MET A 530 -8.48 40.12 15.02
N SER A 531 -9.80 39.95 15.08
CA SER A 531 -10.74 41.08 15.15
C SER A 531 -10.56 41.89 16.44
N LEU A 532 -10.33 41.21 17.57
CA LEU A 532 -10.08 41.85 18.86
C LEU A 532 -8.78 42.66 18.85
N VAL A 533 -7.70 42.09 18.31
CA VAL A 533 -6.41 42.80 18.17
C VAL A 533 -6.56 44.01 17.23
N LEU A 534 -7.27 43.84 16.12
CA LEU A 534 -7.47 44.91 15.13
C LEU A 534 -8.32 46.05 15.71
N LEU A 535 -9.34 45.77 16.54
CA LEU A 535 -10.12 46.79 17.23
C LEU A 535 -9.23 47.64 18.13
N GLN A 536 -8.41 47.00 18.98
CA GLN A 536 -7.50 47.71 19.89
C GLN A 536 -6.41 48.49 19.16
N LEU A 537 -5.83 47.91 18.10
CA LEU A 537 -4.85 48.59 17.26
C LEU A 537 -5.44 49.82 16.56
N MET A 538 -6.68 49.73 16.06
CA MET A 538 -7.34 50.88 15.45
C MET A 538 -7.66 51.95 16.48
N THR A 539 -8.06 51.60 17.72
CA THR A 539 -8.26 52.60 18.77
C THR A 539 -7.00 53.38 19.09
N THR A 540 -5.85 52.71 19.18
CA THR A 540 -4.57 53.37 19.47
C THR A 540 -4.11 54.24 18.30
N LEU A 541 -4.29 53.79 17.06
CA LEU A 541 -3.97 54.58 15.86
C LEU A 541 -4.79 55.87 15.75
N PHE A 542 -6.05 55.85 16.17
CA PHE A 542 -6.89 57.05 16.17
C PHE A 542 -6.73 57.90 17.44
N PHE A 543 -5.82 57.52 18.36
CA PHE A 543 -5.63 58.17 19.66
C PHE A 543 -6.93 58.24 20.49
N LEU A 544 -7.81 57.25 20.36
CA LEU A 544 -8.97 57.10 21.22
C LEU A 544 -8.58 56.39 22.53
N PRO A 545 -9.30 56.62 23.63
CA PRO A 545 -9.18 55.78 24.83
C PRO A 545 -9.42 54.30 24.47
N PRO A 546 -8.88 53.34 25.24
CA PRO A 546 -9.03 51.93 24.93
C PRO A 546 -10.51 51.52 24.88
N CYS A 547 -10.97 50.98 23.74
CA CYS A 547 -12.39 50.58 23.55
C CYS A 547 -12.83 49.49 24.52
N LEU A 548 -11.91 48.62 24.95
CA LEU A 548 -12.15 47.56 25.92
C LEU A 548 -11.04 47.59 26.96
N THR A 549 -11.40 47.40 28.23
CA THR A 549 -10.44 47.32 29.34
C THR A 549 -9.65 46.01 29.30
N ALA A 550 -8.51 45.96 29.99
CA ALA A 550 -7.68 44.76 30.07
C ALA A 550 -8.45 43.53 30.61
N HIS A 551 -9.36 43.73 31.57
CA HIS A 551 -10.22 42.68 32.11
C HIS A 551 -11.25 42.17 31.08
N GLN A 552 -11.82 43.05 30.27
CA GLN A 552 -12.76 42.66 29.21
C GLN A 552 -12.05 41.92 28.08
N VAL A 553 -10.84 42.36 27.71
CA VAL A 553 -10.02 41.69 26.70
C VAL A 553 -9.63 40.29 27.15
N THR A 554 -9.17 40.13 28.40
CA THR A 554 -8.81 38.82 28.95
C THR A 554 -10.01 37.89 29.09
N TRP A 555 -11.18 38.40 29.49
CA TRP A 555 -12.42 37.62 29.50
C TRP A 555 -12.81 37.10 28.11
N LEU A 556 -12.74 37.97 27.08
CA LEU A 556 -13.07 37.58 25.71
C LEU A 556 -12.07 36.57 25.15
N SER A 557 -10.78 36.81 25.36
CA SER A 557 -9.72 35.99 24.76
C SER A 557 -9.58 34.62 25.41
N LEU A 558 -9.77 34.51 26.74
CA LEU A 558 -9.56 33.26 27.49
C LEU A 558 -10.82 32.42 27.67
N PHE A 559 -12.01 33.04 27.73
CA PHE A 559 -13.24 32.31 28.02
C PHE A 559 -14.22 32.35 26.85
N VAL A 560 -14.61 33.52 26.37
CA VAL A 560 -15.67 33.64 25.36
C VAL A 560 -15.26 33.04 24.01
N VAL A 561 -14.16 33.51 23.43
CA VAL A 561 -13.72 33.09 22.09
C VAL A 561 -13.37 31.60 22.03
N PRO A 562 -12.62 31.02 23.01
CA PRO A 562 -12.37 29.58 23.04
C PRO A 562 -13.64 28.74 23.16
N LEU A 563 -14.60 29.11 24.01
CA LEU A 563 -15.85 28.36 24.20
C LEU A 563 -16.74 28.40 22.96
N ILE A 564 -16.85 29.57 22.32
CA ILE A 564 -17.59 29.73 21.06
C ILE A 564 -16.96 28.88 19.95
N SER A 565 -15.62 28.90 19.82
CA SER A 565 -14.93 28.09 18.80
C SER A 565 -15.01 26.59 19.10
N PHE A 566 -14.94 26.17 20.37
CA PHE A 566 -15.09 24.77 20.76
C PHE A 566 -16.47 24.21 20.39
N SER A 567 -17.52 25.02 20.50
CA SER A 567 -18.88 24.62 20.10
C SER A 567 -18.99 24.18 18.63
N MET A 568 -18.06 24.61 17.77
CA MET A 568 -18.02 24.25 16.34
C MET A 568 -17.52 22.82 16.07
N MET A 569 -16.87 22.17 17.04
CA MET A 569 -16.31 20.83 16.87
C MET A 569 -17.39 19.74 16.67
N ASN A 570 -18.63 20.00 17.09
CA ASN A 570 -19.76 19.05 17.00
C ASN A 570 -20.73 19.36 15.86
N ASN A 571 -20.29 20.12 14.85
CA ASN A 571 -21.14 20.41 13.71
C ASN A 571 -21.47 19.13 12.91
N PRO A 572 -22.75 18.89 12.57
CA PRO A 572 -23.14 17.73 11.78
C PRO A 572 -22.52 17.78 10.39
N SER A 573 -21.90 16.67 9.99
CA SER A 573 -21.20 16.58 8.72
C SER A 573 -22.16 16.54 7.54
N TYR A 574 -21.80 17.29 6.49
CA TYR A 574 -22.53 17.35 5.23
C TYR A 574 -22.46 16.01 4.48
N SER A 575 -23.61 15.42 4.19
CA SER A 575 -23.73 14.10 3.55
C SER A 575 -23.78 14.12 2.02
N GLN A 576 -23.92 15.30 1.39
CA GLN A 576 -24.21 15.38 -0.07
C GLN A 576 -22.96 15.53 -0.96
N ILE A 577 -21.76 15.65 -0.41
CA ILE A 577 -20.52 15.47 -1.17
C ILE A 577 -19.79 14.28 -0.52
N PRO A 578 -19.73 13.12 -1.21
CA PRO A 578 -18.99 11.99 -0.70
C PRO A 578 -17.50 12.38 -0.71
N ASN A 579 -16.91 12.35 0.48
CA ASN A 579 -15.48 12.45 0.76
C ASN A 579 -14.82 13.74 0.22
N ASN A 580 -14.49 14.65 1.14
CA ASN A 580 -13.65 15.79 0.78
C ASN A 580 -12.33 15.28 0.25
N LEU A 581 -12.06 15.55 -1.03
CA LEU A 581 -10.76 15.29 -1.60
C LEU A 581 -9.76 16.23 -0.93
N GLN A 582 -8.76 15.65 -0.27
CA GLN A 582 -7.59 16.39 0.14
C GLN A 582 -6.73 16.59 -1.11
N GLY A 583 -6.51 17.86 -1.48
CA GLY A 583 -5.63 18.19 -2.60
C GLY A 583 -4.17 17.92 -2.24
N LYS A 584 -3.31 17.81 -3.25
CA LYS A 584 -1.86 17.68 -3.08
C LYS A 584 -1.30 18.83 -2.22
N ASN A 585 -0.32 18.54 -1.36
CA ASN A 585 0.36 19.52 -0.51
C ASN A 585 1.26 20.44 -1.34
N ARG A 586 0.68 21.36 -2.11
CA ARG A 586 1.42 22.32 -2.93
C ARG A 586 1.68 23.61 -2.17
N LYS A 587 2.95 23.94 -1.95
CA LYS A 587 3.40 25.22 -1.35
C LYS A 587 2.81 26.45 -2.04
N GLN A 588 2.61 26.40 -3.36
CA GLN A 588 2.02 27.49 -4.13
C GLN A 588 0.53 27.74 -3.82
N LEU A 589 -0.22 26.68 -3.43
CA LEU A 589 -1.60 26.81 -3.01
C LEU A 589 -1.70 27.59 -1.69
N LEU A 590 -0.76 27.37 -0.77
CA LEU A 590 -0.71 28.02 0.55
C LEU A 590 -0.70 29.54 0.42
N ASN A 591 0.13 30.09 -0.48
CA ASN A 591 0.21 31.53 -0.72
C ASN A 591 -1.10 32.07 -1.29
N GLN A 592 -1.68 31.39 -2.27
CA GLN A 592 -2.95 31.82 -2.87
C GLN A 592 -4.11 31.76 -1.87
N THR A 593 -4.18 30.71 -1.05
CA THR A 593 -5.18 30.58 0.01
C THR A 593 -4.99 31.63 1.10
N PHE A 594 -3.74 31.99 1.42
CA PHE A 594 -3.44 33.04 2.38
C PHE A 594 -3.91 34.42 1.89
N PHE A 595 -3.60 34.81 0.65
CA PHE A 595 -4.05 36.09 0.10
C PHE A 595 -5.57 36.19 0.00
N VAL A 596 -6.24 35.12 -0.46
CA VAL A 596 -7.71 35.07 -0.50
C VAL A 596 -8.30 35.11 0.91
N GLY A 597 -7.69 34.41 1.86
CA GLY A 597 -8.10 34.42 3.27
C GLY A 597 -7.94 35.79 3.93
N ALA A 598 -6.79 36.45 3.72
CA ALA A 598 -6.53 37.80 4.23
C ALA A 598 -7.50 38.83 3.64
N PHE A 599 -7.76 38.77 2.33
CA PHE A 599 -8.75 39.65 1.70
C PHE A 599 -10.16 39.39 2.23
N SER A 600 -10.54 38.12 2.40
CA SER A 600 -11.82 37.72 3.01
C SER A 600 -11.97 38.25 4.44
N PHE A 601 -10.91 38.15 5.24
CA PHE A 601 -10.85 38.70 6.60
C PHE A 601 -11.04 40.23 6.61
N LEU A 602 -10.32 40.97 5.78
CA LEU A 602 -10.44 42.42 5.69
C LEU A 602 -11.88 42.86 5.35
N VAL A 603 -12.49 42.22 4.35
CA VAL A 603 -13.87 42.54 3.94
C VAL A 603 -14.90 42.21 5.04
N ARG A 604 -14.67 41.16 5.84
CA ARG A 604 -15.59 40.74 6.90
C ARG A 604 -15.50 41.58 8.17
N PHE A 605 -14.28 41.91 8.61
CA PHE A 605 -14.04 42.46 9.95
C PHE A 605 -13.70 43.96 9.97
N VAL A 606 -13.14 44.54 8.91
CA VAL A 606 -12.84 46.00 8.90
C VAL A 606 -14.13 46.84 8.98
N PRO A 607 -15.21 46.53 8.22
CA PRO A 607 -16.45 47.30 8.33
C PRO A 607 -17.10 47.19 9.72
N THR A 608 -17.02 46.00 10.35
CA THR A 608 -17.62 45.79 11.68
C THR A 608 -16.87 46.54 12.76
N ILE A 609 -15.54 46.57 12.68
CA ILE A 609 -14.69 47.36 13.57
C ILE A 609 -14.92 48.85 13.36
N ALA A 610 -15.03 49.32 12.12
CA ALA A 610 -15.32 50.73 11.83
C ALA A 610 -16.66 51.19 12.44
N VAL A 611 -17.72 50.38 12.34
CA VAL A 611 -19.01 50.67 12.98
C VAL A 611 -18.92 50.62 14.51
N CYS A 612 -18.13 49.70 15.07
CA CYS A 612 -17.88 49.64 16.50
C CYS A 612 -17.15 50.90 17.01
N LEU A 613 -16.13 51.37 16.30
CA LEU A 613 -15.39 52.61 16.60
C LEU A 613 -16.27 53.85 16.44
N LEU A 614 -17.13 53.89 15.42
CA LEU A 614 -18.11 54.96 15.24
C LEU A 614 -19.08 55.01 16.43
N CYS A 615 -19.60 53.86 16.86
CA CYS A 615 -20.44 53.78 18.04
C CYS A 615 -19.69 54.24 19.30
N PHE A 616 -18.38 53.99 19.39
CA PHE A 616 -17.55 54.50 20.48
C PHE A 616 -17.36 55.99 20.46
N ALA A 617 -16.97 56.55 19.32
CA ALA A 617 -16.83 57.99 19.16
C ALA A 617 -18.15 58.73 19.48
N LEU A 618 -19.30 58.17 19.08
CA LEU A 618 -20.63 58.73 19.41
C LEU A 618 -20.96 58.66 20.90
N ASN A 619 -20.60 57.57 21.59
CA ASN A 619 -20.76 57.46 23.04
C ASN A 619 -19.84 58.44 23.79
N LEU A 620 -18.58 58.55 23.39
CA LEU A 620 -17.63 59.51 23.98
C LEU A 620 -18.11 60.95 23.77
N ARG A 621 -18.62 61.29 22.59
CA ARG A 621 -19.21 62.61 22.30
C ARG A 621 -20.44 62.90 23.16
N SER A 622 -21.35 61.93 23.29
CA SER A 622 -22.55 62.07 24.13
C SER A 622 -22.18 62.28 25.60
N PHE A 623 -21.18 61.55 26.08
CA PHE A 623 -20.64 61.70 27.42
C PHE A 623 -19.98 63.08 27.61
N CYS A 624 -19.19 63.54 26.65
CA CYS A 624 -18.58 64.87 26.66
C CYS A 624 -19.63 66.00 26.72
N VAL A 625 -20.68 65.92 25.91
CA VAL A 625 -21.73 66.96 25.83
C VAL A 625 -22.58 67.00 27.10
N ASN A 626 -22.92 65.84 27.66
CA ASN A 626 -23.76 65.76 28.87
C ASN A 626 -22.96 65.93 30.17
N GLY A 627 -21.65 65.65 30.16
CA GLY A 627 -20.74 65.84 31.29
C GLY A 627 -20.24 67.28 31.44
N ALA A 628 -20.16 68.05 30.35
CA ALA A 628 -19.73 69.46 30.35
C ALA A 628 -20.84 70.45 30.75
N GLY A 629 -21.76 70.06 31.63
CA GLY A 629 -22.85 70.92 32.11
C GLY A 629 -22.33 72.28 32.62
N ASN A 630 -22.64 73.35 31.89
CA ASN A 630 -22.37 74.77 32.20
C ASN A 630 -20.97 75.11 32.76
N SER A 631 -19.92 74.40 32.33
CA SER A 631 -18.53 74.79 32.63
C SER A 631 -17.75 75.00 31.33
N THR A 632 -16.90 76.02 31.30
CA THR A 632 -16.06 76.44 30.15
C THR A 632 -14.94 75.44 29.77
N VAL A 633 -15.07 74.18 30.16
CA VAL A 633 -14.07 73.14 29.93
C VAL A 633 -14.34 72.51 28.55
N VAL A 634 -13.37 72.63 27.65
CA VAL A 634 -13.42 72.02 26.32
C VAL A 634 -13.19 70.51 26.46
N CYS A 635 -14.23 69.70 26.23
CA CYS A 635 -14.10 68.24 26.21
C CYS A 635 -13.50 67.79 24.87
N HIS A 636 -12.28 67.26 24.89
CA HIS A 636 -11.67 66.63 23.73
C HIS A 636 -11.93 65.13 23.73
N ILE A 637 -12.41 64.58 22.61
CA ILE A 637 -12.68 63.13 22.45
C ILE A 637 -11.43 62.28 22.74
N ASN A 638 -10.24 62.81 22.43
CA ASN A 638 -8.95 62.11 22.61
C ASN A 638 -8.31 62.34 23.98
N PHE A 639 -8.52 63.52 24.60
CA PHE A 639 -7.79 63.94 25.81
C PHE A 639 -8.70 64.12 27.05
N GLY A 640 -10.01 63.93 26.91
CA GLY A 640 -10.96 64.05 28.02
C GLY A 640 -11.33 65.51 28.34
N CYS A 641 -11.82 65.73 29.56
CA CYS A 641 -12.34 67.01 30.04
C CYS A 641 -11.59 67.42 31.32
N GLY A 642 -10.66 68.38 31.25
CA GLY A 642 -10.04 69.11 32.37
C GLY A 642 -9.41 68.32 33.53
N HIS A 643 -10.24 67.64 34.35
CA HIS A 643 -9.88 66.87 35.54
C HIS A 643 -10.27 65.39 35.48
N VAL A 644 -10.80 64.91 34.36
CA VAL A 644 -11.16 63.50 34.17
C VAL A 644 -10.22 62.90 33.13
N GLU A 645 -9.17 62.23 33.59
CA GLU A 645 -8.41 61.31 32.75
C GLU A 645 -9.26 60.05 32.54
N TRP A 646 -9.33 59.56 31.29
CA TRP A 646 -10.09 58.34 30.95
C TRP A 646 -9.61 57.08 31.71
N MET A 647 -8.50 57.15 32.44
CA MET A 647 -7.84 56.04 33.15
C MET A 647 -8.01 56.02 34.67
N ASP A 648 -8.72 56.96 35.30
CA ASP A 648 -8.93 56.90 36.76
C ASP A 648 -10.09 55.94 37.14
N ASP A 649 -9.80 54.97 38.03
CA ASP A 649 -10.70 53.89 38.48
C ASP A 649 -12.01 54.38 39.13
N LYS A 650 -12.11 55.65 39.50
CA LYS A 650 -13.27 56.28 40.14
C LYS A 650 -14.10 57.15 39.19
N THR A 651 -13.93 57.00 37.87
CA THR A 651 -14.58 57.88 36.89
C THR A 651 -15.81 57.25 36.22
N PRO A 652 -16.85 58.05 35.91
CA PRO A 652 -18.00 57.61 35.11
C PRO A 652 -17.66 57.24 33.65
N ALA A 653 -16.38 57.31 33.27
CA ALA A 653 -15.83 56.92 31.96
C ALA A 653 -15.84 55.41 31.70
N LEU A 654 -16.07 54.58 32.74
CA LEU A 654 -16.13 53.13 32.64
C LEU A 654 -17.44 52.63 31.98
N LEU A 655 -18.55 53.38 32.13
CA LEU A 655 -19.87 53.01 31.60
C LEU A 655 -19.93 52.97 30.05
N PRO A 656 -19.38 53.96 29.30
CA PRO A 656 -19.25 53.88 27.85
C PRO A 656 -18.52 52.62 27.36
N THR A 657 -17.45 52.23 28.05
CA THR A 657 -16.61 51.06 27.72
C THR A 657 -17.37 49.75 27.90
N PHE A 658 -18.15 49.59 28.97
CA PHE A 658 -19.02 48.41 29.17
C PHE A 658 -20.14 48.29 28.14
N LYS A 659 -20.71 49.41 27.67
CA LYS A 659 -21.78 49.38 26.67
C LYS A 659 -21.27 48.92 25.31
N ILE A 660 -20.05 49.32 24.95
CA ILE A 660 -19.44 48.89 23.69
C ILE A 660 -18.93 47.48 23.74
N PHE A 661 -18.45 47.05 24.90
CA PHE A 661 -18.19 45.65 25.17
C PHE A 661 -19.44 44.78 24.89
N LEU A 662 -20.65 45.20 25.28
CA LEU A 662 -21.89 44.47 24.94
C LEU A 662 -22.21 44.50 23.43
N ILE A 663 -22.04 45.66 22.77
CA ILE A 663 -22.28 45.77 21.32
C ILE A 663 -21.29 44.89 20.55
N TYR A 664 -20.00 44.97 20.87
CA TYR A 664 -18.95 44.17 20.26
C TYR A 664 -19.16 42.68 20.50
N PHE A 665 -19.48 42.28 21.74
CA PHE A 665 -19.83 40.90 22.07
C PHE A 665 -21.04 40.41 21.26
N SER A 666 -22.07 41.25 21.06
CA SER A 666 -23.23 40.88 20.25
C SER A 666 -22.85 40.67 18.78
N PHE A 667 -21.94 41.47 18.23
CA PHE A 667 -21.41 41.29 16.88
C PHE A 667 -20.62 39.99 16.75
N GLU A 668 -19.77 39.66 17.73
CA GLU A 668 -19.01 38.39 17.77
C GLU A 668 -19.92 37.15 17.81
N VAL A 669 -21.02 37.19 18.57
CA VAL A 669 -22.03 36.11 18.59
C VAL A 669 -22.74 35.97 17.24
N VAL A 670 -23.08 37.07 16.58
CA VAL A 670 -23.70 37.06 15.23
C VAL A 670 -22.71 36.53 14.18
N ILE A 671 -21.43 36.92 14.25
CA ILE A 671 -20.38 36.41 13.36
C ILE A 671 -20.19 34.91 13.56
N SER A 672 -20.15 34.45 14.81
CA SER A 672 -20.13 33.03 15.16
C SER A 672 -21.31 32.28 14.53
N TYR A 673 -22.53 32.83 14.65
CA TYR A 673 -23.74 32.26 14.05
C TYR A 673 -23.63 32.11 12.52
N CYS A 674 -23.08 33.11 11.82
CA CYS A 674 -22.89 33.05 10.37
C CYS A 674 -21.90 31.95 9.94
N ASN A 675 -20.94 31.63 10.81
CA ASN A 675 -19.85 30.69 10.57
C ASN A 675 -20.11 29.27 11.09
N ILE A 676 -21.27 28.99 11.74
CA ILE A 676 -21.62 27.64 12.23
C ILE A 676 -21.45 26.58 11.14
N HIS A 677 -21.88 26.91 9.92
CA HIS A 677 -21.67 26.02 8.78
C HIS A 677 -20.93 26.77 7.66
N HIS A 678 -19.60 26.72 7.67
CA HIS A 678 -18.76 27.36 6.65
C HIS A 678 -19.15 27.00 5.20
N LEU A 679 -19.64 25.78 4.96
CA LEU A 679 -19.94 25.25 3.61
C LEU A 679 -21.42 25.30 3.19
N LYS A 680 -22.30 25.96 3.94
CA LYS A 680 -23.74 26.02 3.61
C LYS A 680 -24.32 27.41 3.89
N TYR A 681 -25.26 27.84 3.07
CA TYR A 681 -25.96 29.12 3.23
C TYR A 681 -26.80 29.17 4.51
N PHE A 682 -26.93 30.34 5.13
CA PHE A 682 -27.62 30.46 6.42
C PHE A 682 -29.11 30.13 6.34
N TRP A 683 -29.78 30.44 5.23
CA TRP A 683 -31.22 30.22 5.02
C TRP A 683 -31.61 28.74 4.91
N ARG A 684 -30.63 27.84 4.70
CA ARG A 684 -30.90 26.41 4.44
C ARG A 684 -30.83 25.56 5.71
N ILE A 685 -30.41 26.11 6.84
CA ILE A 685 -30.12 25.33 8.06
C ILE A 685 -30.78 25.97 9.28
N ARG A 686 -31.16 25.11 10.23
CA ARG A 686 -31.65 25.53 11.54
C ARG A 686 -30.51 25.52 12.56
N PRO A 687 -30.38 26.55 13.44
CA PRO A 687 -29.36 26.58 14.51
C PRO A 687 -29.35 25.34 15.40
N LYS A 688 -30.53 24.73 15.60
CA LYS A 688 -30.74 23.58 16.48
C LYS A 688 -29.96 22.33 16.06
N GLU A 689 -29.35 22.31 14.87
CA GLU A 689 -28.47 21.24 14.42
C GLU A 689 -27.16 21.16 15.24
N ASN A 690 -26.68 22.27 15.81
CA ASN A 690 -25.54 22.27 16.72
C ASN A 690 -25.99 22.49 18.17
N VAL A 691 -26.20 21.38 18.88
CA VAL A 691 -26.67 21.37 20.28
C VAL A 691 -25.69 22.10 21.21
N LEU A 692 -24.38 21.95 20.99
CA LEU A 692 -23.37 22.59 21.84
C LEU A 692 -23.37 24.10 21.69
N TRP A 693 -23.48 24.63 20.48
CA TRP A 693 -23.58 26.09 20.26
C TRP A 693 -24.87 26.66 20.88
N CYS A 694 -26.00 25.96 20.70
CA CYS A 694 -27.27 26.32 21.31
C CYS A 694 -27.27 26.28 22.84
N PHE A 695 -26.36 25.53 23.47
CA PHE A 695 -26.19 25.52 24.92
C PHE A 695 -25.19 26.58 25.39
N ILE A 696 -24.00 26.63 24.77
CA ILE A 696 -22.89 27.49 25.18
C ILE A 696 -23.21 28.98 24.99
N CYS A 697 -23.76 29.38 23.84
CA CYS A 697 -24.00 30.80 23.57
C CYS A 697 -25.03 31.44 24.51
N PRO A 698 -26.19 30.83 24.81
CA PRO A 698 -27.11 31.36 25.81
C PRO A 698 -26.52 31.42 27.22
N VAL A 699 -25.73 30.41 27.62
CA VAL A 699 -25.06 30.43 28.93
C VAL A 699 -24.07 31.60 29.02
N ILE A 700 -23.24 31.83 27.99
CA ILE A 700 -22.33 32.98 27.96
C ILE A 700 -23.12 34.30 27.96
N LEU A 701 -24.22 34.40 27.23
CA LEU A 701 -25.10 35.58 27.24
C LEU A 701 -25.67 35.87 28.64
N VAL A 702 -26.12 34.85 29.36
CA VAL A 702 -26.63 34.99 30.73
C VAL A 702 -25.53 35.42 31.69
N VAL A 703 -24.35 34.80 31.61
CA VAL A 703 -23.19 35.17 32.43
C VAL A 703 -22.79 36.63 32.16
N GLN A 704 -22.71 37.02 30.88
CA GLN A 704 -22.42 38.39 30.46
C GLN A 704 -23.47 39.40 30.95
N ALA A 705 -24.75 39.07 30.86
CA ALA A 705 -25.84 39.91 31.37
C ALA A 705 -25.77 40.05 32.90
N SER A 706 -25.53 38.95 33.62
CA SER A 706 -25.39 38.95 35.08
C SER A 706 -24.20 39.78 35.55
N TRP A 707 -23.04 39.68 34.88
CA TRP A 707 -21.86 40.49 35.12
C TRP A 707 -22.18 41.98 34.93
N PHE A 708 -22.86 42.32 33.83
CA PHE A 708 -23.25 43.71 33.54
C PHE A 708 -24.22 44.25 34.61
N THR A 709 -25.24 43.48 34.99
CA THR A 709 -26.19 43.89 36.04
C THR A 709 -25.51 44.04 37.40
N PHE A 710 -24.62 43.12 37.78
CA PHE A 710 -23.87 43.21 39.03
C PHE A 710 -23.01 44.47 39.09
N LEU A 711 -22.32 44.81 38.00
CA LEU A 711 -21.51 46.03 37.94
C LEU A 711 -22.34 47.31 37.96
N VAL A 712 -23.50 47.32 37.30
CA VAL A 712 -24.41 48.49 37.29
C VAL A 712 -25.06 48.70 38.65
N VAL A 713 -25.37 47.62 39.39
CA VAL A 713 -25.98 47.68 40.72
C VAL A 713 -24.94 47.93 41.83
N GLY A 714 -23.72 47.41 41.68
CA GLY A 714 -22.64 47.54 42.66
C GLY A 714 -21.88 48.88 42.59
N SER A 715 -22.16 49.73 41.62
CA SER A 715 -21.65 51.10 41.61
C SER A 715 -22.58 52.02 42.41
N ASP A 716 -22.15 52.43 43.61
CA ASP A 716 -22.82 53.39 44.51
C ASP A 716 -22.88 54.83 43.93
N TYR A 717 -23.30 54.99 42.67
CA TYR A 717 -23.60 56.30 42.09
C TYR A 717 -25.09 56.59 42.27
N GLU A 718 -25.39 57.45 43.24
CA GLU A 718 -26.72 58.00 43.47
C GLU A 718 -27.34 58.56 42.17
N GLU A 719 -28.59 58.15 41.97
CA GLU A 719 -29.63 58.69 41.09
C GLU A 719 -29.24 59.83 40.11
N ARG A 720 -28.97 59.45 38.85
CA ARG A 720 -29.55 60.11 37.66
C ARG A 720 -29.37 59.21 36.43
N SER A 721 -30.40 58.39 36.19
CA SER A 721 -30.72 57.74 34.91
C SER A 721 -29.52 57.33 34.04
N SER A 722 -28.87 56.22 34.37
CA SER A 722 -27.74 55.61 33.64
C SER A 722 -28.00 55.30 32.15
N LEU A 723 -29.25 55.43 31.69
CA LEU A 723 -29.68 55.31 30.28
C LEU A 723 -29.66 56.64 29.49
N SER A 724 -29.71 57.82 30.12
CA SER A 724 -29.84 59.11 29.40
C SER A 724 -28.54 59.64 28.80
N TYR A 725 -27.39 59.13 29.24
CA TYR A 725 -26.06 59.49 28.70
C TYR A 725 -25.74 58.81 27.36
N VAL A 726 -26.61 57.94 26.87
CA VAL A 726 -26.40 57.21 25.62
C VAL A 726 -26.92 58.04 24.45
N SER A 727 -26.09 58.20 23.42
CA SER A 727 -26.59 58.69 22.14
C SER A 727 -27.62 57.69 21.61
N ALA A 728 -28.89 58.10 21.55
CA ALA A 728 -29.98 57.26 21.05
C ALA A 728 -29.72 56.71 19.63
N LEU A 729 -28.75 57.29 18.90
CA LEU A 729 -28.28 56.85 17.59
C LEU A 729 -27.47 55.55 17.61
N VAL A 730 -26.85 55.17 18.73
CA VAL A 730 -25.99 53.98 18.82
C VAL A 730 -26.81 52.68 18.67
N TRP A 731 -27.99 52.61 19.31
CA TRP A 731 -28.87 51.45 19.23
C TRP A 731 -29.37 51.14 17.81
N PRO A 732 -29.98 52.07 17.06
CA PRO A 732 -30.44 51.78 15.70
C PRO A 732 -29.26 51.51 14.75
N VAL A 733 -28.12 52.17 14.90
CA VAL A 733 -26.92 51.90 14.10
C VAL A 733 -26.41 50.48 14.37
N SER A 734 -26.31 50.07 15.63
CA SER A 734 -25.87 48.72 15.99
C SER A 734 -26.84 47.61 15.50
N LEU A 735 -28.15 47.81 15.67
CA LEU A 735 -29.18 46.88 15.20
C LEU A 735 -29.23 46.75 13.68
N LEU A 736 -29.14 47.87 12.96
CA LEU A 736 -29.07 47.85 11.50
C LEU A 736 -27.79 47.17 11.01
N TRP A 737 -26.69 47.36 11.74
CA TRP A 737 -25.43 46.73 11.39
C TRP A 737 -25.41 45.21 11.58
N VAL A 738 -26.23 44.63 12.47
CA VAL A 738 -26.40 43.17 12.56
C VAL A 738 -26.85 42.58 11.21
N ILE A 739 -27.73 43.27 10.49
CA ILE A 739 -28.14 42.88 9.12
C ILE A 739 -26.96 43.03 8.15
N GLY A 740 -26.17 44.10 8.30
CA GLY A 740 -24.92 44.30 7.58
C GLY A 740 -23.91 43.16 7.75
N ILE A 741 -23.72 42.69 8.99
CA ILE A 741 -22.83 41.56 9.30
C ILE A 741 -23.26 40.31 8.54
N ILE A 742 -24.54 39.95 8.64
CA ILE A 742 -25.09 38.73 8.01
C ILE A 742 -24.94 38.81 6.48
N THR A 743 -25.26 39.95 5.88
CA THR A 743 -25.16 40.13 4.41
C THR A 743 -23.72 40.05 3.90
N ILE A 744 -22.77 40.74 4.54
CA ILE A 744 -21.35 40.70 4.17
C ILE A 744 -20.80 39.28 4.32
N HIS A 745 -21.05 38.63 5.45
CA HIS A 745 -20.53 37.28 5.71
C HIS A 745 -21.06 36.27 4.70
N GLU A 746 -22.34 36.34 4.35
CA GLU A 746 -22.97 35.44 3.38
C GLU A 746 -22.45 35.68 1.94
N LEU A 747 -22.21 36.93 1.54
CA LEU A 747 -21.65 37.25 0.22
C LEU A 747 -20.23 36.69 0.05
N VAL A 748 -19.38 36.87 1.07
CA VAL A 748 -18.02 36.33 1.08
C VAL A 748 -18.06 34.80 1.07
N LYS A 749 -18.90 34.21 1.93
CA LYS A 749 -19.11 32.76 2.01
C LYS A 749 -19.58 32.15 0.68
N ARG A 750 -20.45 32.85 -0.06
CA ARG A 750 -20.89 32.42 -1.40
C ARG A 750 -19.73 32.36 -2.40
N LYS A 751 -18.79 33.30 -2.34
CA LYS A 751 -17.58 33.27 -3.18
C LYS A 751 -16.65 32.12 -2.77
N GLU A 752 -16.39 31.96 -1.48
CA GLU A 752 -15.56 30.89 -0.92
C GLU A 752 -16.11 29.50 -1.29
N MET A 753 -17.42 29.27 -1.13
CA MET A 753 -18.08 28.01 -1.49
C MET A 753 -17.94 27.70 -2.99
N LYS A 754 -18.10 28.70 -3.87
CA LYS A 754 -17.89 28.52 -5.31
C LYS A 754 -16.45 28.13 -5.64
N ILE A 755 -15.47 28.77 -5.01
CA ILE A 755 -14.05 28.45 -5.17
C ILE A 755 -13.79 27.02 -4.68
N TRP A 756 -14.27 26.67 -3.49
CA TRP A 756 -14.11 25.35 -2.89
C TRP A 756 -14.73 24.24 -3.75
N ILE A 757 -15.96 24.40 -4.24
CA ILE A 757 -16.61 23.42 -5.15
C ILE A 757 -15.79 23.24 -6.43
N ARG A 758 -15.24 24.32 -7.00
CA ARG A 758 -14.38 24.23 -8.19
C ARG A 758 -13.11 23.45 -7.90
N HIS A 759 -12.47 23.67 -6.75
CA HIS A 759 -11.29 22.91 -6.33
C HIS A 759 -11.62 21.43 -6.15
N GLN A 760 -12.73 21.09 -5.49
CA GLN A 760 -13.17 19.69 -5.32
C GLN A 760 -13.45 19.02 -6.67
N LYS A 761 -14.11 19.72 -7.60
CA LYS A 761 -14.34 19.21 -8.97
C LYS A 761 -13.03 18.99 -9.73
N ARG A 762 -12.08 19.91 -9.66
CA ARG A 762 -10.76 19.75 -10.28
C ARG A 762 -9.99 18.59 -9.67
N ALA A 763 -9.95 18.48 -8.34
CA ALA A 763 -9.29 17.37 -7.66
C ALA A 763 -9.89 16.01 -8.07
N LYS A 764 -11.23 15.93 -8.20
CA LYS A 764 -11.89 14.72 -8.69
C LYS A 764 -11.59 14.41 -10.16
N LEU A 765 -11.45 15.44 -11.01
CA LEU A 765 -11.04 15.27 -12.40
C LEU A 765 -9.59 14.80 -12.48
N ASP A 766 -8.66 15.43 -11.75
CA ASP A 766 -7.24 15.06 -11.67
C ASP A 766 -7.05 13.63 -11.11
N PHE A 767 -7.94 13.17 -10.22
CA PHE A 767 -7.96 11.79 -9.77
C PHE A 767 -8.51 10.85 -10.84
N GLY A 768 -9.59 11.26 -11.52
CA GLY A 768 -10.29 10.48 -12.54
C GLY A 768 -9.58 10.41 -13.89
N THR A 769 -8.53 11.20 -14.13
CA THR A 769 -7.66 11.04 -15.29
C THR A 769 -6.86 9.74 -15.13
N LYS A 770 -7.39 8.67 -15.72
CA LYS A 770 -6.70 7.40 -15.89
C LYS A 770 -5.68 7.51 -17.03
N LEU A 771 -4.63 6.68 -17.00
CA LEU A 771 -3.65 6.59 -18.08
C LEU A 771 -4.37 6.46 -19.43
N GLY A 772 -4.03 7.33 -20.39
CA GLY A 772 -4.56 7.32 -21.76
C GLY A 772 -5.76 8.24 -22.03
N MET A 773 -6.39 8.88 -21.03
CA MET A 773 -7.53 9.78 -21.26
C MET A 773 -7.15 11.25 -21.50
N ASN A 774 -5.97 11.70 -21.07
CA ASN A 774 -5.43 13.05 -21.31
C ASN A 774 -3.90 13.04 -21.16
N SER A 775 -3.18 12.40 -22.08
CA SER A 775 -1.78 12.75 -22.30
C SER A 775 -1.77 14.05 -23.10
N PRO A 776 -1.08 15.13 -22.67
CA PRO A 776 -0.73 16.16 -23.64
C PRO A 776 0.15 15.46 -24.69
N PHE A 777 -0.29 15.52 -25.95
CA PHE A 777 0.54 15.11 -27.09
C PHE A 777 1.80 15.96 -27.18
#